data_AF-A0AAP2DKB2-F1
#
_entry.id   AF-A0AAP2DKB2-F1
#
_cell.length_a   1.000
_cell.length_b   1.000
_cell.length_c   1.000
_cell.angle_alpha   90.00
_cell.angle_beta   90.00
_cell.angle_gamma   90.00
#
_symmetry.space_group_name_H-M   'P 1'
#
loop_
_entity.id
_entity.type
_entity.pdbx_description
1 polymer ?
#
loop_
_entity_poly.entity_id
_entity_poly.type
_entity_poly.pdbx_seq_one_letter_code
_entity_poly.pdbx_strand_id
1 'polypeptide(L)'
;MKFQLNKIKGKLLLAFGAVLFLSSILAGWGYYSIDHVLEIRGIKEDFKNINEVVLKMRKAEKDFLMRDIKNVEFMSTGESGYVKTIDQYVQQEDSLISFLLESKWSETLNIREDLVALHESLAGYNNTFKKITQAYLKRGYLDYGDEGELRKAIRDVEQSDYRVDMVRLLTLRRIEKDFFIRKDMEYVDKFHEEIEGLKATLRNNIIREKIETYEAKFNDVVKAEQAIGFTETTGLMGEMRASIHKIEPLLDKLEKTVEVRTEEITFNTTMTFAIVFLIELVLGITLAIQFSRTLTTNILTIREAAVKLSQGIIPDKLNIKSTDELGETQRSVNDLISSLNDSVEVANLVSRGKLYSAQQAAKVKLKDGELDKALKNMIRKLSETVQDITKGADEITFGSYEISKSSQLVATGATEQASSLEEISSSVEQMVSNINQNADNASQAEEMTKGAAEKMKQVRNATASTFQSIRDITEKIEIINEIADKTNLLAINAAVEAARAGEHGKGFAVVANEVRKLAERSQKSAVEIIDLSRNTIREAENSGTLLDELAPDVQKSFNLVREISSSSAEQRSGAEQINAALAQLNQVTQQNASSSEELASASTNFNNQAEKLKDTVSFFKLDKKGEVSYQRERIVSQIEQLKAILDETDSEGENGHSKRKVKAGEKQEATNGVSSNSNRPQSPKHNVKTIQVEDDDMPGGPSIQLDDYDSDEGFNGKFTDYDGTDSNGEESAKPGK
;
A
#
# COMPACT_ATOMS: atom_id res chain seq x y z
N MET A 1 -16.37 -8.26 4.75
CA MET A 1 -16.90 -9.64 4.82
C MET A 1 -16.97 -10.03 6.29
N LYS A 2 -18.17 -10.19 6.86
CA LYS A 2 -18.31 -10.74 8.21
C LYS A 2 -17.98 -12.24 8.13
N PHE A 3 -16.82 -12.64 8.65
CA PHE A 3 -16.46 -14.05 8.80
C PHE A 3 -17.52 -14.72 9.68
N GLN A 4 -18.40 -15.52 9.08
CA GLN A 4 -19.30 -16.38 9.83
C GLN A 4 -18.51 -17.61 10.25
N LEU A 5 -18.05 -17.61 11.51
CA LEU A 5 -17.34 -18.69 12.21
C LEU A 5 -18.19 -19.95 12.41
N ASN A 6 -18.99 -20.34 11.41
CA ASN A 6 -19.97 -21.40 11.56
C ASN A 6 -19.38 -22.80 11.31
N LYS A 7 -18.28 -22.92 10.55
CA LYS A 7 -17.78 -24.25 10.11
C LYS A 7 -16.86 -24.89 11.15
N ILE A 8 -15.84 -24.18 11.67
CA ILE A 8 -15.01 -24.69 12.78
C ILE A 8 -15.88 -24.90 14.03
N LYS A 9 -16.73 -23.93 14.37
CA LYS A 9 -17.66 -24.05 15.50
C LYS A 9 -18.63 -25.21 15.33
N GLY A 10 -19.15 -25.42 14.12
CA GLY A 10 -20.02 -26.54 13.78
C GLY A 10 -19.34 -27.90 13.96
N LYS A 11 -18.09 -28.04 13.51
CA LYS A 11 -17.32 -29.28 13.73
C LYS A 11 -17.01 -29.54 15.21
N LEU A 12 -16.69 -28.49 15.98
CA LEU A 12 -16.46 -28.57 17.42
C LEU A 12 -17.75 -28.95 18.19
N LEU A 13 -18.89 -28.35 17.81
CA LEU A 13 -20.20 -28.69 18.35
C LEU A 13 -20.63 -30.10 17.98
N LEU A 14 -20.28 -30.61 16.81
CA LEU A 14 -20.54 -32.00 16.41
C LEU A 14 -19.72 -32.99 17.26
N ALA A 15 -18.45 -32.70 17.49
CA ALA A 15 -17.59 -33.53 18.35
C ALA A 15 -18.08 -33.53 19.81
N PHE A 16 -18.38 -32.36 20.38
CA PHE A 16 -18.95 -32.25 21.72
C PHE A 16 -20.35 -32.86 21.81
N GLY A 17 -21.19 -32.65 20.79
CA GLY A 17 -22.53 -33.19 20.69
C GLY A 17 -22.54 -34.71 20.62
N ALA A 18 -21.59 -35.33 19.92
CA ALA A 18 -21.43 -36.78 19.89
C ALA A 18 -21.09 -37.35 21.28
N VAL A 19 -20.18 -36.70 22.01
CA VAL A 19 -19.83 -37.10 23.39
C VAL A 19 -21.03 -36.92 24.34
N LEU A 20 -21.76 -35.80 24.24
CA LEU A 20 -22.95 -35.56 25.05
C LEU A 20 -24.08 -36.55 24.75
N PHE A 21 -24.27 -36.91 23.48
CA PHE A 21 -25.26 -37.90 23.06
C PHE A 21 -24.93 -39.30 23.61
N LEU A 22 -23.67 -39.73 23.49
CA LEU A 22 -23.19 -40.99 24.10
C LEU A 22 -23.40 -41.00 25.62
N SER A 23 -23.00 -39.92 26.31
CA SER A 23 -23.21 -39.81 27.76
C SER A 23 -24.69 -39.85 28.18
N SER A 24 -25.60 -39.37 27.31
CA SER A 24 -27.05 -39.42 27.56
C SER A 24 -27.60 -40.85 27.41
N ILE A 25 -27.06 -41.63 26.47
CA ILE A 25 -27.38 -43.06 26.32
C ILE A 25 -26.88 -43.83 27.55
N LEU A 26 -25.65 -43.57 28.00
CA LEU A 26 -25.09 -44.19 29.22
C LEU A 26 -25.93 -43.85 30.45
N ALA A 27 -26.36 -42.59 30.59
CA ALA A 27 -27.22 -42.16 31.69
C ALA A 27 -28.59 -42.85 31.66
N GLY A 28 -29.23 -42.96 30.50
CA GLY A 28 -30.51 -43.65 30.34
C GLY A 28 -30.40 -45.16 30.63
N TRP A 29 -29.36 -45.80 30.12
CA TRP A 29 -29.11 -47.22 30.36
C TRP A 29 -28.69 -47.50 31.81
N GLY A 30 -27.92 -46.60 32.42
CA GLY A 30 -27.57 -46.65 33.84
C GLY A 30 -28.79 -46.53 34.75
N TYR A 31 -29.73 -45.63 34.43
CA TYR A 31 -30.99 -45.52 35.14
C TYR A 31 -31.79 -46.83 35.09
N TYR A 32 -31.98 -47.38 33.90
CA TYR A 32 -32.67 -48.67 33.70
C TYR A 32 -32.00 -49.81 34.48
N SER A 33 -30.67 -49.86 34.45
CA SER A 33 -29.87 -50.89 35.13
C SER A 33 -29.96 -50.82 36.66
N ILE A 34 -29.97 -49.61 37.23
CA ILE A 34 -30.12 -49.39 38.67
C ILE A 34 -31.53 -49.80 39.12
N ASP A 35 -32.56 -49.38 38.39
CA ASP A 35 -33.95 -49.73 38.67
C ASP A 35 -34.15 -51.26 38.69
N HIS A 36 -33.58 -51.95 37.69
CA HIS A 36 -33.60 -53.41 37.60
C HIS A 36 -32.92 -54.11 38.79
N VAL A 37 -31.81 -53.55 39.31
CA VAL A 37 -31.11 -54.07 40.48
C VAL A 37 -31.85 -53.79 41.81
N LEU A 38 -32.62 -52.70 41.89
CA LEU A 38 -33.42 -52.39 43.06
C LEU A 38 -34.65 -53.31 43.17
N GLU A 39 -35.33 -53.59 42.05
CA GLU A 39 -36.47 -54.50 42.01
C GLU A 39 -36.12 -55.92 42.49
N ILE A 40 -35.01 -56.49 42.00
CA ILE A 40 -34.58 -57.85 42.40
C ILE A 40 -34.18 -57.94 43.88
N ARG A 41 -33.63 -56.85 44.46
CA ARG A 41 -33.38 -56.79 45.90
C ARG A 41 -34.66 -56.79 46.72
N GLY A 42 -35.72 -56.13 46.23
CA GLY A 42 -37.04 -56.17 46.84
C GLY A 42 -37.59 -57.60 46.93
N ILE A 43 -37.41 -58.39 45.87
CA ILE A 43 -37.85 -59.79 45.83
C ILE A 43 -37.10 -60.67 46.82
N LYS A 44 -35.79 -60.46 47.00
CA LYS A 44 -35.03 -61.15 48.04
C LYS A 44 -35.62 -60.91 49.44
N GLU A 45 -36.08 -59.68 49.70
CA GLU A 45 -36.75 -59.33 50.95
C GLU A 45 -38.12 -60.03 51.09
N ASP A 46 -38.91 -60.11 50.01
CA ASP A 46 -40.21 -60.79 49.99
C ASP A 46 -40.10 -62.28 50.34
N PHE A 47 -39.08 -62.98 49.84
CA PHE A 47 -38.84 -64.40 50.18
C PHE A 47 -38.48 -64.62 51.65
N LYS A 48 -37.73 -63.68 52.24
CA LYS A 48 -37.40 -63.72 53.67
C LYS A 48 -38.66 -63.53 54.52
N ASN A 49 -39.57 -62.66 54.10
CA ASN A 49 -40.86 -62.46 54.76
C ASN A 49 -41.72 -63.73 54.70
N ILE A 50 -41.73 -64.42 53.56
CA ILE A 50 -42.46 -65.68 53.38
C ILE A 50 -41.99 -66.75 54.38
N ASN A 51 -40.66 -66.94 54.49
CA ASN A 51 -40.09 -67.89 55.44
C ASN A 51 -40.49 -67.56 56.91
N GLU A 52 -40.48 -66.28 57.27
CA GLU A 52 -40.87 -65.83 58.62
C GLU A 52 -42.34 -66.11 58.94
N VAL A 53 -43.25 -65.90 57.98
CA VAL A 53 -44.69 -66.11 58.19
C VAL A 53 -45.03 -67.60 58.31
N VAL A 54 -44.41 -68.47 57.52
CA VAL A 54 -44.56 -69.94 57.66
C VAL A 54 -44.11 -70.43 59.05
N LEU A 55 -43.01 -69.88 59.59
CA LEU A 55 -42.57 -70.17 60.96
C LEU A 55 -43.60 -69.73 62.01
N LYS A 56 -44.21 -68.55 61.83
CA LYS A 56 -45.28 -68.04 62.72
C LYS A 56 -46.54 -68.91 62.65
N MET A 57 -46.93 -69.39 61.46
CA MET A 57 -48.05 -70.32 61.28
C MET A 57 -47.85 -71.62 62.09
N ARG A 58 -46.68 -72.23 61.99
CA ARG A 58 -46.36 -73.47 62.72
C ARG A 58 -46.33 -73.28 64.23
N LYS A 59 -45.92 -72.11 64.69
CA LYS A 59 -46.00 -71.77 66.11
C LYS A 59 -47.44 -71.72 66.60
N ALA A 60 -48.32 -71.01 65.87
CA ALA A 60 -49.74 -70.92 66.19
C ALA A 60 -50.43 -72.30 66.13
N GLU A 61 -50.03 -73.17 65.20
CA GLU A 61 -50.53 -74.54 65.08
C GLU A 61 -50.24 -75.34 66.36
N LYS A 62 -48.97 -75.34 66.81
CA LYS A 62 -48.59 -76.01 68.05
C LYS A 62 -49.31 -75.44 69.28
N ASP A 63 -49.47 -74.13 69.34
CA ASP A 63 -50.18 -73.47 70.45
C ASP A 63 -51.66 -73.88 70.50
N PHE A 64 -52.32 -74.01 69.35
CA PHE A 64 -53.70 -74.55 69.24
C PHE A 64 -53.78 -75.97 69.83
N LEU A 65 -52.89 -76.87 69.38
CA LEU A 65 -52.87 -78.27 69.81
C LEU A 65 -52.53 -78.46 71.29
N MET A 66 -51.86 -77.51 71.92
CA MET A 66 -51.54 -77.58 73.35
C MET A 66 -52.63 -76.97 74.24
N ARG A 67 -53.33 -75.94 73.76
CA ARG A 67 -54.19 -75.08 74.60
C ARG A 67 -55.68 -75.22 74.28
N ASP A 68 -56.07 -75.03 73.01
CA ASP A 68 -57.47 -74.87 72.66
C ASP A 68 -58.23 -76.19 72.55
N ILE A 69 -57.53 -77.30 72.28
CA ILE A 69 -58.15 -78.64 72.26
C ILE A 69 -58.72 -79.08 73.63
N LYS A 70 -58.39 -78.37 74.72
CA LYS A 70 -58.94 -78.58 76.08
C LYS A 70 -59.68 -77.35 76.60
N ASN A 71 -59.88 -76.33 75.77
CA ASN A 71 -60.54 -75.09 76.15
C ASN A 71 -62.07 -75.23 75.98
N VAL A 72 -62.81 -74.96 77.04
CA VAL A 72 -64.28 -75.02 77.04
C VAL A 72 -64.89 -74.00 76.08
N GLU A 73 -64.28 -72.83 75.93
CA GLU A 73 -64.77 -71.77 75.02
C GLU A 73 -64.76 -72.27 73.57
N PHE A 74 -63.62 -72.79 73.10
CA PHE A 74 -63.47 -73.39 71.77
C PHE A 74 -64.47 -74.54 71.53
N MET A 75 -64.69 -75.39 72.54
CA MET A 75 -65.63 -76.51 72.43
C MET A 75 -67.10 -76.08 72.29
N SER A 76 -67.44 -74.90 72.84
CA SER A 76 -68.80 -74.36 72.79
C SER A 76 -69.08 -73.49 71.55
N THR A 77 -68.08 -72.76 71.06
CA THR A 77 -68.24 -71.81 69.95
C THR A 77 -67.69 -72.34 68.63
N GLY A 78 -66.76 -73.29 68.66
CA GLY A 78 -65.96 -73.70 67.50
C GLY A 78 -64.91 -72.68 67.08
N GLU A 79 -64.76 -71.56 67.82
CA GLU A 79 -63.86 -70.47 67.48
C GLU A 79 -62.55 -70.54 68.27
N SER A 80 -61.42 -70.39 67.58
CA SER A 80 -60.07 -70.33 68.18
C SER A 80 -59.30 -69.13 67.65
N GLY A 81 -58.66 -68.39 68.56
CA GLY A 81 -57.76 -67.29 68.20
C GLY A 81 -56.59 -67.75 67.33
N TYR A 82 -56.04 -68.94 67.60
CA TYR A 82 -54.92 -69.49 66.84
C TYR A 82 -55.35 -69.91 65.42
N VAL A 83 -56.56 -70.47 65.26
CA VAL A 83 -57.12 -70.78 63.93
C VAL A 83 -57.27 -69.51 63.09
N LYS A 84 -57.83 -68.46 63.69
CA LYS A 84 -57.96 -67.15 63.02
C LYS A 84 -56.60 -66.55 62.63
N THR A 85 -55.60 -66.67 63.50
CA THR A 85 -54.23 -66.21 63.23
C THR A 85 -53.57 -66.99 62.09
N ILE A 86 -53.75 -68.31 62.04
CA ILE A 86 -53.22 -69.14 60.93
C ILE A 86 -53.91 -68.75 59.62
N ASP A 87 -55.23 -68.55 59.62
CA ASP A 87 -55.95 -68.10 58.42
C ASP A 87 -55.47 -66.73 57.93
N GLN A 88 -55.16 -65.80 58.84
CA GLN A 88 -54.57 -64.50 58.49
C GLN A 88 -53.19 -64.64 57.86
N TYR A 89 -52.32 -65.49 58.42
CA TYR A 89 -51.00 -65.74 57.85
C TYR A 89 -51.07 -66.43 56.49
N VAL A 90 -52.00 -67.37 56.30
CA VAL A 90 -52.22 -68.01 55.00
C VAL A 90 -52.70 -67.00 53.95
N GLN A 91 -53.58 -66.08 54.32
CA GLN A 91 -54.01 -65.00 53.41
C GLN A 91 -52.86 -64.04 53.05
N GLN A 92 -52.00 -63.74 54.03
CA GLN A 92 -50.80 -62.92 53.80
C GLN A 92 -49.83 -63.60 52.82
N GLU A 93 -49.53 -64.88 53.05
CA GLU A 93 -48.71 -65.71 52.15
C GLU A 93 -49.29 -65.81 50.75
N ASP A 94 -50.58 -66.07 50.63
CA ASP A 94 -51.28 -66.19 49.35
C ASP A 94 -51.14 -64.91 48.52
N SER A 95 -51.30 -63.74 49.14
CA SER A 95 -51.13 -62.45 48.46
C SER A 95 -49.69 -62.21 47.98
N LEU A 96 -48.69 -62.57 48.78
CA LEU A 96 -47.27 -62.40 48.44
C LEU A 96 -46.83 -63.39 47.36
N ILE A 97 -47.20 -64.66 47.49
CA ILE A 97 -46.86 -65.69 46.50
C ILE A 97 -47.56 -65.40 45.17
N SER A 98 -48.82 -64.98 45.17
CA SER A 98 -49.54 -64.58 43.96
C SER A 98 -48.87 -63.38 43.26
N PHE A 99 -48.48 -62.36 44.03
CA PHE A 99 -47.73 -61.21 43.51
C PHE A 99 -46.40 -61.65 42.88
N LEU A 100 -45.65 -62.54 43.54
CA LEU A 100 -44.40 -63.07 43.02
C LEU A 100 -44.59 -63.93 41.76
N LEU A 101 -45.69 -64.70 41.67
CA LEU A 101 -46.02 -65.50 40.49
C LEU A 101 -46.38 -64.64 39.27
N GLU A 102 -47.04 -63.50 39.49
CA GLU A 102 -47.37 -62.53 38.42
C GLU A 102 -46.18 -61.63 38.05
N SER A 103 -45.17 -61.54 38.92
CA SER A 103 -43.96 -60.77 38.67
C SER A 103 -43.13 -61.37 37.53
N LYS A 104 -42.58 -60.51 36.66
CA LYS A 104 -41.61 -60.88 35.60
C LYS A 104 -40.39 -61.64 36.13
N TRP A 105 -40.11 -61.47 37.41
CA TRP A 105 -38.99 -62.08 38.09
C TRP A 105 -39.21 -63.56 38.43
N SER A 106 -40.45 -64.06 38.43
CA SER A 106 -40.72 -65.50 38.57
C SER A 106 -40.06 -66.32 37.46
N GLU A 107 -40.11 -65.81 36.22
CA GLU A 107 -39.46 -66.39 35.05
C GLU A 107 -37.97 -66.06 35.02
N THR A 108 -37.61 -64.80 35.30
CA THR A 108 -36.21 -64.33 35.26
C THR A 108 -35.30 -65.07 36.26
N LEU A 109 -35.83 -65.39 37.45
CA LEU A 109 -35.12 -66.14 38.49
C LEU A 109 -35.33 -67.65 38.38
N ASN A 110 -36.19 -68.11 37.45
CA ASN A 110 -36.56 -69.51 37.27
C ASN A 110 -37.12 -70.17 38.55
N ILE A 111 -38.00 -69.45 39.25
CA ILE A 111 -38.60 -69.85 40.54
C ILE A 111 -40.10 -70.13 40.46
N ARG A 112 -40.71 -69.91 39.29
CA ARG A 112 -42.17 -70.02 39.08
C ARG A 112 -42.73 -71.39 39.49
N GLU A 113 -42.09 -72.48 39.05
CA GLU A 113 -42.55 -73.85 39.37
C GLU A 113 -42.47 -74.13 40.88
N ASP A 114 -41.37 -73.74 41.52
CA ASP A 114 -41.15 -73.93 42.94
C ASP A 114 -42.12 -73.08 43.79
N LEU A 115 -42.47 -71.86 43.33
CA LEU A 115 -43.48 -71.00 43.96
C LEU A 115 -44.89 -71.61 43.89
N VAL A 116 -45.27 -72.19 42.74
CA VAL A 116 -46.56 -72.90 42.61
C VAL A 116 -46.61 -74.09 43.56
N ALA A 117 -45.53 -74.88 43.63
CA ALA A 117 -45.46 -76.03 44.53
C ALA A 117 -45.52 -75.62 46.02
N LEU A 118 -44.90 -74.49 46.39
CA LEU A 118 -44.98 -73.92 47.73
C LEU A 118 -46.42 -73.48 48.05
N HIS A 119 -47.06 -72.77 47.12
CA HIS A 119 -48.44 -72.31 47.26
C HIS A 119 -49.42 -73.46 47.50
N GLU A 120 -49.36 -74.51 46.66
CA GLU A 120 -50.19 -75.70 46.80
C GLU A 120 -49.94 -76.43 48.14
N SER A 121 -48.68 -76.51 48.56
CA SER A 121 -48.32 -77.19 49.81
C SER A 121 -48.82 -76.43 51.04
N LEU A 122 -48.76 -75.10 51.04
CA LEU A 122 -49.31 -74.24 52.10
C LEU A 122 -50.84 -74.32 52.18
N ALA A 123 -51.51 -74.31 51.04
CA ALA A 123 -52.96 -74.51 50.96
C ALA A 123 -53.37 -75.89 51.51
N GLY A 124 -52.63 -76.94 51.13
CA GLY A 124 -52.80 -78.29 51.66
C GLY A 124 -52.61 -78.37 53.17
N TYR A 125 -51.56 -77.72 53.70
CA TYR A 125 -51.31 -77.62 55.14
C TYR A 125 -52.48 -76.94 55.89
N ASN A 126 -52.97 -75.79 55.42
CA ASN A 126 -54.08 -75.09 56.08
C ASN A 126 -55.37 -75.92 56.06
N ASN A 127 -55.66 -76.58 54.94
CA ASN A 127 -56.84 -77.44 54.82
C ASN A 127 -56.80 -78.62 55.79
N THR A 128 -55.64 -79.29 55.92
CA THR A 128 -55.48 -80.38 56.89
C THR A 128 -55.60 -79.86 58.33
N PHE A 129 -55.03 -78.69 58.65
CA PHE A 129 -55.20 -78.07 59.96
C PHE A 129 -56.67 -77.78 60.29
N LYS A 130 -57.46 -77.28 59.33
CA LYS A 130 -58.92 -77.09 59.50
C LYS A 130 -59.68 -78.40 59.74
N LYS A 131 -59.26 -79.49 59.10
CA LYS A 131 -59.84 -80.82 59.38
C LYS A 131 -59.51 -81.27 60.80
N ILE A 132 -58.29 -81.03 61.27
CA ILE A 132 -57.86 -81.34 62.65
C ILE A 132 -58.70 -80.55 63.65
N THR A 133 -58.89 -79.24 63.43
CA THR A 133 -59.68 -78.40 64.34
C THR A 133 -61.13 -78.89 64.44
N GLN A 134 -61.75 -79.23 63.31
CA GLN A 134 -63.09 -79.82 63.28
C GLN A 134 -63.15 -81.21 63.94
N ALA A 135 -62.12 -82.04 63.74
CA ALA A 135 -62.07 -83.36 64.35
C ALA A 135 -61.96 -83.28 65.88
N TYR A 136 -61.19 -82.33 66.43
CA TYR A 136 -61.14 -82.08 67.87
C TYR A 136 -62.47 -81.53 68.41
N LEU A 137 -63.14 -80.66 67.66
CA LEU A 137 -64.46 -80.15 68.04
C LEU A 137 -65.48 -81.28 68.13
N LYS A 138 -65.46 -82.21 67.16
CA LYS A 138 -66.33 -83.38 67.15
C LYS A 138 -66.01 -84.36 68.28
N ARG A 139 -64.73 -84.69 68.47
CA ARG A 139 -64.25 -85.52 69.59
C ARG A 139 -64.74 -84.97 70.93
N GLY A 140 -64.78 -83.64 71.04
CA GLY A 140 -65.29 -82.93 72.20
C GLY A 140 -64.35 -83.00 73.39
N TYR A 141 -64.63 -82.29 74.48
CA TYR A 141 -63.89 -82.37 75.74
C TYR A 141 -64.83 -82.01 76.90
N LEU A 142 -64.69 -82.69 78.04
CA LEU A 142 -65.62 -82.56 79.16
C LEU A 142 -67.07 -82.86 78.73
N ASP A 143 -67.99 -81.90 78.86
CA ASP A 143 -69.41 -82.07 78.57
C ASP A 143 -69.79 -81.79 77.11
N TYR A 144 -68.80 -81.58 76.23
CA TYR A 144 -69.00 -81.21 74.83
C TYR A 144 -68.55 -82.33 73.88
N GLY A 145 -69.18 -82.38 72.70
CA GLY A 145 -68.91 -83.36 71.63
C GLY A 145 -69.10 -84.82 72.04
N ASP A 146 -68.45 -85.73 71.31
CA ASP A 146 -68.58 -87.18 71.53
C ASP A 146 -68.15 -87.59 72.95
N GLU A 147 -67.12 -86.95 73.54
CA GLU A 147 -66.73 -87.18 74.95
C GLU A 147 -67.83 -86.74 75.93
N GLY A 148 -68.49 -85.62 75.66
CA GLY A 148 -69.61 -85.14 76.46
C GLY A 148 -70.82 -86.08 76.43
N GLU A 149 -71.15 -86.60 75.24
CA GLU A 149 -72.21 -87.59 75.08
C GLU A 149 -71.85 -88.91 75.75
N LEU A 150 -70.60 -89.36 75.67
CA LEU A 150 -70.08 -90.51 76.40
C LEU A 150 -70.24 -90.33 77.92
N ARG A 151 -69.87 -89.15 78.44
CA ARG A 151 -70.03 -88.83 79.87
C ARG A 151 -71.49 -88.76 80.29
N LYS A 152 -72.39 -88.30 79.42
CA LYS A 152 -73.83 -88.33 79.68
C LYS A 152 -74.35 -89.76 79.71
N ALA A 153 -73.96 -90.58 78.74
CA ALA A 153 -74.37 -91.98 78.66
C ALA A 153 -73.96 -92.79 79.91
N ILE A 154 -72.75 -92.59 80.43
CA ILE A 154 -72.36 -93.24 81.70
C ILE A 154 -73.13 -92.68 82.89
N ARG A 155 -73.33 -91.35 82.98
CA ARG A 155 -74.14 -90.76 84.07
C ARG A 155 -75.55 -91.34 84.08
N ASP A 156 -76.15 -91.55 82.91
CA ASP A 156 -77.48 -92.16 82.78
C ASP A 156 -77.52 -93.63 83.25
N VAL A 157 -76.38 -94.35 83.18
CA VAL A 157 -76.21 -95.70 83.76
C VAL A 157 -76.04 -95.61 85.28
N GLU A 158 -75.14 -94.75 85.75
CA GLU A 158 -74.81 -94.55 87.18
C GLU A 158 -76.00 -94.06 88.01
N GLN A 159 -76.85 -93.20 87.44
CA GLN A 159 -78.03 -92.62 88.10
C GLN A 159 -79.30 -93.45 87.91
N SER A 160 -79.20 -94.61 87.28
CA SER A 160 -80.37 -95.47 87.11
C SER A 160 -80.77 -96.15 88.42
N ASP A 161 -82.08 -96.30 88.67
CA ASP A 161 -82.60 -97.05 89.84
C ASP A 161 -82.33 -98.57 89.75
N TYR A 162 -81.62 -99.03 88.73
CA TYR A 162 -81.34 -100.44 88.48
C TYR A 162 -80.02 -100.88 89.13
N ARG A 163 -80.00 -102.08 89.71
CA ARG A 163 -78.77 -102.66 90.26
C ARG A 163 -77.83 -103.07 89.12
N VAL A 164 -76.67 -102.41 89.04
CA VAL A 164 -75.56 -102.70 88.12
C VAL A 164 -74.33 -103.12 88.93
N ASP A 165 -73.48 -103.98 88.36
CA ASP A 165 -72.18 -104.30 88.97
C ASP A 165 -71.25 -103.08 88.93
N MET A 166 -71.18 -102.40 90.08
CA MET A 166 -70.40 -101.18 90.22
C MET A 166 -68.89 -101.41 90.06
N VAL A 167 -68.38 -102.61 90.35
CA VAL A 167 -66.95 -102.90 90.21
C VAL A 167 -66.55 -102.96 88.75
N ARG A 168 -67.36 -103.66 87.92
CA ARG A 168 -67.12 -103.73 86.47
C ARG A 168 -67.36 -102.37 85.79
N LEU A 169 -68.37 -101.61 86.22
CA LEU A 169 -68.61 -100.25 85.72
C LEU A 169 -67.44 -99.30 86.02
N LEU A 170 -66.90 -99.32 87.24
CA LEU A 170 -65.71 -98.53 87.59
C LEU A 170 -64.46 -99.00 86.85
N THR A 171 -64.35 -100.29 86.54
CA THR A 171 -63.27 -100.85 85.72
C THR A 171 -63.35 -100.35 84.29
N LEU A 172 -64.54 -100.33 83.68
CA LEU A 172 -64.77 -99.71 82.37
C LEU A 172 -64.39 -98.23 82.35
N ARG A 173 -64.75 -97.49 83.42
CA ARG A 173 -64.38 -96.07 83.55
C ARG A 173 -62.89 -95.84 83.69
N ARG A 174 -62.16 -96.77 84.32
CA ARG A 174 -60.70 -96.73 84.38
C ARG A 174 -60.10 -96.97 83.00
N ILE A 175 -60.57 -97.99 82.28
CA ILE A 175 -60.09 -98.33 80.93
C ILE A 175 -60.36 -97.18 79.95
N GLU A 176 -61.55 -96.58 80.01
CA GLU A 176 -61.91 -95.37 79.24
C GLU A 176 -60.89 -94.24 79.46
N LYS A 177 -60.57 -93.94 80.73
CA LYS A 177 -59.59 -92.90 81.08
C LYS A 177 -58.17 -93.27 80.63
N ASP A 178 -57.79 -94.54 80.76
CA ASP A 178 -56.48 -95.02 80.31
C ASP A 178 -56.37 -94.88 78.78
N PHE A 179 -57.44 -95.14 78.02
CA PHE A 179 -57.49 -94.85 76.58
C PHE A 179 -57.30 -93.37 76.28
N PHE A 180 -57.98 -92.45 76.98
CA PHE A 180 -57.80 -91.01 76.73
C PHE A 180 -56.39 -90.49 77.05
N ILE A 181 -55.71 -91.10 78.02
CA ILE A 181 -54.35 -90.69 78.39
C ILE A 181 -53.32 -91.30 77.42
N ARG A 182 -53.47 -92.58 77.09
CA ARG A 182 -52.45 -93.37 76.38
C ARG A 182 -52.70 -93.48 74.89
N LYS A 183 -53.95 -93.34 74.46
CA LYS A 183 -54.43 -93.44 73.07
C LYS A 183 -54.01 -94.75 72.38
N ASP A 184 -54.14 -95.84 73.11
CA ASP A 184 -53.72 -97.17 72.68
C ASP A 184 -54.95 -98.08 72.50
N MET A 185 -55.02 -98.75 71.36
CA MET A 185 -56.11 -99.66 70.99
C MET A 185 -56.24 -100.84 71.95
N GLU A 186 -55.18 -101.23 72.66
CA GLU A 186 -55.24 -102.28 73.67
C GLU A 186 -56.31 -101.98 74.75
N TYR A 187 -56.54 -100.69 75.06
CA TYR A 187 -57.59 -100.29 76.02
C TYR A 187 -58.98 -100.32 75.40
N VAL A 188 -59.11 -100.17 74.08
CA VAL A 188 -60.39 -100.33 73.39
C VAL A 188 -60.83 -101.79 73.43
N ASP A 189 -59.89 -102.71 73.14
CA ASP A 189 -60.16 -104.16 73.19
C ASP A 189 -60.55 -104.61 74.61
N LYS A 190 -59.81 -104.14 75.63
CA LYS A 190 -60.15 -104.39 77.05
C LYS A 190 -61.49 -103.80 77.46
N PHE A 191 -61.87 -102.66 76.90
CA PHE A 191 -63.17 -102.03 77.17
C PHE A 191 -64.30 -102.88 76.61
N HIS A 192 -64.18 -103.38 75.37
CA HIS A 192 -65.18 -104.26 74.75
C HIS A 192 -65.31 -105.60 75.49
N GLU A 193 -64.21 -106.20 75.91
CA GLU A 193 -64.26 -107.44 76.71
C GLU A 193 -65.02 -107.24 78.02
N GLU A 194 -64.74 -106.14 78.73
CA GLU A 194 -65.32 -105.91 80.04
C GLU A 194 -66.78 -105.41 79.99
N ILE A 195 -67.17 -104.71 78.90
CA ILE A 195 -68.54 -104.23 78.72
C ILE A 195 -69.47 -105.36 78.27
N GLU A 196 -68.99 -106.31 77.48
CA GLU A 196 -69.70 -107.56 77.17
C GLU A 196 -69.90 -108.39 78.44
N GLY A 197 -68.84 -108.51 79.24
CA GLY A 197 -68.91 -109.13 80.56
C GLY A 197 -69.99 -108.50 81.44
N LEU A 198 -70.08 -107.16 81.47
CA LEU A 198 -71.11 -106.44 82.22
C LEU A 198 -72.52 -106.70 81.65
N LYS A 199 -72.70 -106.62 80.32
CA LYS A 199 -73.98 -106.87 79.64
C LYS A 199 -74.55 -108.26 79.92
N ALA A 200 -73.69 -109.28 80.02
CA ALA A 200 -74.08 -110.66 80.34
C ALA A 200 -74.70 -110.82 81.74
N THR A 201 -74.32 -109.97 82.70
CA THR A 201 -74.86 -110.01 84.08
C THR A 201 -76.24 -109.33 84.21
N LEU A 202 -76.63 -108.53 83.22
CA LEU A 202 -77.87 -107.75 83.27
C LEU A 202 -79.07 -108.58 82.80
N ARG A 203 -80.14 -108.58 83.61
CA ARG A 203 -81.44 -109.20 83.28
C ARG A 203 -82.48 -108.21 82.75
N ASN A 204 -82.23 -106.90 82.88
CA ASN A 204 -83.17 -105.84 82.52
C ASN A 204 -82.77 -105.20 81.17
N ASN A 205 -83.72 -105.08 80.26
CA ASN A 205 -83.47 -104.58 78.90
C ASN A 205 -83.19 -103.06 78.85
N ILE A 206 -83.78 -102.27 79.75
CA ILE A 206 -83.62 -100.80 79.79
C ILE A 206 -82.19 -100.42 80.20
N ILE A 207 -81.65 -101.05 81.24
CA ILE A 207 -80.26 -100.77 81.66
C ILE A 207 -79.24 -101.34 80.67
N ARG A 208 -79.57 -102.45 79.98
CA ARG A 208 -78.75 -102.98 78.89
C ARG A 208 -78.66 -101.98 77.73
N GLU A 209 -79.78 -101.40 77.30
CA GLU A 209 -79.82 -100.37 76.24
C GLU A 209 -78.97 -99.13 76.61
N LYS A 210 -78.98 -98.71 77.88
CA LYS A 210 -78.11 -97.61 78.36
C LYS A 210 -76.62 -97.97 78.31
N ILE A 211 -76.24 -99.21 78.63
CA ILE A 211 -74.84 -99.66 78.50
C ILE A 211 -74.43 -99.81 77.04
N GLU A 212 -75.30 -100.30 76.17
CA GLU A 212 -75.07 -100.33 74.72
C GLU A 212 -74.89 -98.91 74.16
N THR A 213 -75.64 -97.94 74.67
CA THR A 213 -75.45 -96.52 74.33
C THR A 213 -74.09 -96.01 74.82
N TYR A 214 -73.66 -96.35 76.05
CA TYR A 214 -72.34 -96.00 76.57
C TYR A 214 -71.21 -96.59 75.72
N GLU A 215 -71.33 -97.86 75.31
CA GLU A 215 -70.39 -98.51 74.40
C GLU A 215 -70.33 -97.82 73.04
N ALA A 216 -71.49 -97.53 72.44
CA ALA A 216 -71.57 -96.85 71.16
C ALA A 216 -70.89 -95.47 71.22
N LYS A 217 -71.12 -94.71 72.29
CA LYS A 217 -70.47 -93.40 72.49
C LYS A 217 -68.98 -93.51 72.75
N PHE A 218 -68.51 -94.57 73.40
CA PHE A 218 -67.08 -94.78 73.58
C PHE A 218 -66.41 -95.04 72.23
N ASN A 219 -67.05 -95.87 71.38
CA ASN A 219 -66.59 -96.13 70.03
C ASN A 219 -66.59 -94.88 69.13
N ASP A 220 -67.56 -93.98 69.30
CA ASP A 220 -67.58 -92.71 68.57
C ASP A 220 -66.36 -91.84 68.93
N VAL A 221 -66.00 -91.74 70.22
CA VAL A 221 -64.79 -91.02 70.67
C VAL A 221 -63.51 -91.69 70.17
N VAL A 222 -63.44 -93.03 70.21
CA VAL A 222 -62.29 -93.79 69.69
C VAL A 222 -62.10 -93.52 68.20
N LYS A 223 -63.16 -93.53 67.40
CA LYS A 223 -63.11 -93.20 65.97
C LYS A 223 -62.64 -91.76 65.73
N ALA A 224 -63.09 -90.81 66.55
CA ALA A 224 -62.63 -89.43 66.46
C ALA A 224 -61.13 -89.29 66.78
N GLU A 225 -60.63 -89.96 67.82
CA GLU A 225 -59.19 -89.98 68.15
C GLU A 225 -58.34 -90.71 67.09
N GLN A 226 -58.85 -91.79 66.48
CA GLN A 226 -58.19 -92.45 65.35
C GLN A 226 -58.07 -91.54 64.12
N ALA A 227 -59.14 -90.80 63.80
CA ALA A 227 -59.14 -89.87 62.67
C ALA A 227 -58.16 -88.70 62.88
N ILE A 228 -58.09 -88.16 64.10
CA ILE A 228 -57.08 -87.16 64.47
C ILE A 228 -55.68 -87.77 64.37
N GLY A 229 -55.52 -88.99 64.88
CA GLY A 229 -54.26 -89.72 64.95
C GLY A 229 -53.75 -89.85 66.38
N PHE A 230 -53.37 -91.07 66.77
CA PHE A 230 -52.83 -91.35 68.10
C PHE A 230 -51.41 -90.81 68.29
N THR A 231 -50.66 -90.69 67.19
CA THR A 231 -49.28 -90.15 67.16
C THR A 231 -49.18 -89.04 66.11
N GLU A 232 -48.10 -88.25 66.19
CA GLU A 232 -47.78 -87.19 65.21
C GLU A 232 -47.59 -87.69 63.76
N THR A 233 -47.57 -89.01 63.53
CA THR A 233 -47.34 -89.62 62.21
C THR A 233 -48.55 -90.36 61.66
N THR A 234 -49.67 -90.38 62.39
CA THR A 234 -50.88 -91.13 62.04
C THR A 234 -52.07 -90.19 61.93
N GLY A 235 -53.11 -90.59 61.19
CA GLY A 235 -54.32 -89.78 61.00
C GLY A 235 -54.04 -88.40 60.38
N LEU A 236 -54.92 -87.45 60.67
CA LEU A 236 -54.79 -86.07 60.18
C LEU A 236 -53.51 -85.37 60.67
N MET A 237 -53.01 -85.72 61.86
CA MET A 237 -51.72 -85.22 62.37
C MET A 237 -50.54 -85.63 61.46
N GLY A 238 -50.54 -86.88 60.99
CA GLY A 238 -49.55 -87.38 60.04
C GLY A 238 -49.64 -86.68 58.68
N GLU A 239 -50.86 -86.45 58.17
CA GLU A 239 -51.08 -85.68 56.93
C GLU A 239 -50.56 -84.24 57.04
N MET A 240 -50.79 -83.57 58.17
CA MET A 240 -50.32 -82.20 58.40
C MET A 240 -48.79 -82.14 58.46
N ARG A 241 -48.16 -83.09 59.16
CA ARG A 241 -46.70 -83.22 59.21
C ARG A 241 -46.10 -83.50 57.83
N ALA A 242 -46.75 -84.30 57.00
CA ALA A 242 -46.30 -84.56 55.63
C ALA A 242 -46.31 -83.28 54.76
N SER A 243 -47.30 -82.40 54.94
CA SER A 243 -47.34 -81.10 54.26
C SER A 243 -46.19 -80.19 54.71
N ILE A 244 -45.86 -80.15 56.01
CA ILE A 244 -44.70 -79.39 56.52
C ILE A 244 -43.39 -79.88 55.91
N HIS A 245 -43.18 -81.20 55.82
CA HIS A 245 -41.97 -81.78 55.23
C HIS A 245 -41.82 -81.51 53.72
N LYS A 246 -42.88 -81.06 53.03
CA LYS A 246 -42.81 -80.54 51.66
C LYS A 246 -42.46 -79.05 51.63
N ILE A 247 -43.01 -78.27 52.55
CA ILE A 247 -42.86 -76.81 52.60
C ILE A 247 -41.41 -76.39 52.96
N GLU A 248 -40.82 -76.98 54.00
CA GLU A 248 -39.48 -76.61 54.49
C GLU A 248 -38.36 -76.69 53.41
N PRO A 249 -38.18 -77.81 52.67
CA PRO A 249 -37.12 -77.89 51.66
C PRO A 249 -37.40 -77.01 50.43
N LEU A 250 -38.67 -76.74 50.11
CA LEU A 250 -39.03 -75.83 49.01
C LEU A 250 -38.66 -74.39 49.36
N LEU A 251 -38.92 -73.94 50.59
CA LEU A 251 -38.52 -72.62 51.07
C LEU A 251 -36.99 -72.42 51.03
N ASP A 252 -36.21 -73.38 51.57
CA ASP A 252 -34.74 -73.29 51.56
C ASP A 252 -34.17 -73.29 50.13
N LYS A 253 -34.76 -74.07 49.22
CA LYS A 253 -34.38 -74.07 47.79
C LYS A 253 -34.68 -72.72 47.13
N LEU A 254 -35.87 -72.16 47.36
CA LEU A 254 -36.29 -70.88 46.80
C LEU A 254 -35.42 -69.72 47.30
N GLU A 255 -35.17 -69.66 48.61
CA GLU A 255 -34.33 -68.63 49.25
C GLU A 255 -32.91 -68.62 48.65
N LYS A 256 -32.27 -69.79 48.55
CA LYS A 256 -30.93 -69.93 47.95
C LYS A 256 -30.92 -69.58 46.46
N THR A 257 -31.94 -69.98 45.72
CA THR A 257 -32.03 -69.71 44.27
C THR A 257 -32.13 -68.22 43.99
N VAL A 258 -32.99 -67.52 44.76
CA VAL A 258 -33.15 -66.06 44.65
C VAL A 258 -31.87 -65.34 45.05
N GLU A 259 -31.20 -65.78 46.12
CA GLU A 259 -29.94 -65.17 46.57
C GLU A 259 -28.82 -65.26 45.52
N VAL A 260 -28.55 -66.45 44.99
CA VAL A 260 -27.48 -66.66 43.99
C VAL A 260 -27.75 -65.89 42.70
N ARG A 261 -29.00 -65.92 42.19
CA ARG A 261 -29.36 -65.22 40.95
C ARG A 261 -29.32 -63.71 41.10
N THR A 262 -29.66 -63.19 42.28
CA THR A 262 -29.55 -61.76 42.58
C THR A 262 -28.10 -61.30 42.49
N GLU A 263 -27.16 -62.03 43.10
CA GLU A 263 -25.73 -61.70 43.03
C GLU A 263 -25.20 -61.74 41.59
N GLU A 264 -25.54 -62.77 40.82
CA GLU A 264 -25.14 -62.92 39.41
C GLU A 264 -25.61 -61.73 38.55
N ILE A 265 -26.87 -61.33 38.68
CA ILE A 265 -27.44 -60.21 37.92
C ILE A 265 -26.79 -58.88 38.32
N THR A 266 -26.58 -58.62 39.62
CA THR A 266 -25.90 -57.40 40.06
C THR A 266 -24.46 -57.29 39.56
N PHE A 267 -23.73 -58.42 39.52
CA PHE A 267 -22.36 -58.47 39.01
C PHE A 267 -22.31 -58.19 37.50
N ASN A 268 -23.15 -58.86 36.71
CA ASN A 268 -23.21 -58.69 35.25
C ASN A 268 -23.57 -57.26 34.84
N THR A 269 -24.53 -56.64 35.53
CA THR A 269 -24.93 -55.25 35.31
C THR A 269 -23.80 -54.27 35.61
N THR A 270 -23.06 -54.49 36.72
CA THR A 270 -21.91 -53.65 37.10
C THR A 270 -20.76 -53.75 36.10
N MET A 271 -20.44 -54.97 35.64
CA MET A 271 -19.36 -55.21 34.68
C MET A 271 -19.67 -54.56 33.32
N THR A 272 -20.91 -54.69 32.84
CA THR A 272 -21.34 -54.09 31.58
C THR A 272 -21.24 -52.56 31.63
N PHE A 273 -21.60 -51.93 32.76
CA PHE A 273 -21.44 -50.49 32.96
C PHE A 273 -19.98 -50.01 32.89
N ALA A 274 -19.06 -50.76 33.51
CA ALA A 274 -17.64 -50.44 33.47
C ALA A 274 -17.05 -50.51 32.05
N ILE A 275 -17.47 -51.50 31.25
CA ILE A 275 -16.99 -51.68 29.86
C ILE A 275 -17.48 -50.54 28.96
N VAL A 276 -18.77 -50.20 29.01
CA VAL A 276 -19.33 -49.12 28.16
C VAL A 276 -18.67 -47.78 28.50
N PHE A 277 -18.45 -47.48 29.78
CA PHE A 277 -17.73 -46.27 30.22
C PHE A 277 -16.30 -46.20 29.67
N LEU A 278 -15.56 -47.31 29.67
CA LEU A 278 -14.19 -47.36 29.15
C LEU A 278 -14.14 -47.09 27.64
N ILE A 279 -15.09 -47.65 26.88
CA ILE A 279 -15.19 -47.43 25.42
C ILE A 279 -15.44 -45.95 25.11
N GLU A 280 -16.37 -45.32 25.84
CA GLU A 280 -16.65 -43.88 25.68
C GLU A 280 -15.43 -43.01 25.96
N LEU A 281 -14.69 -43.32 27.03
CA LEU A 281 -13.47 -42.60 27.40
C LEU A 281 -12.42 -42.65 26.28
N VAL A 282 -12.16 -43.84 25.74
CA VAL A 282 -11.15 -44.04 24.69
C VAL A 282 -11.57 -43.33 23.39
N LEU A 283 -12.84 -43.43 23.01
CA LEU A 283 -13.38 -42.79 21.81
C LEU A 283 -13.29 -41.26 21.92
N GLY A 284 -13.67 -40.71 23.08
CA GLY A 284 -13.60 -39.27 23.37
C GLY A 284 -12.17 -38.73 23.31
N ILE A 285 -11.21 -39.42 23.94
CA ILE A 285 -9.78 -39.04 23.90
C ILE A 285 -9.24 -39.08 22.47
N THR A 286 -9.57 -40.13 21.70
CA THR A 286 -9.09 -40.28 20.32
C THR A 286 -9.59 -39.16 19.41
N LEU A 287 -10.89 -38.85 19.46
CA LEU A 287 -11.49 -37.75 18.71
C LEU A 287 -10.87 -36.40 19.10
N ALA A 288 -10.64 -36.16 20.40
CA ALA A 288 -10.00 -34.94 20.89
C ALA A 288 -8.57 -34.77 20.36
N ILE A 289 -7.75 -35.84 20.39
CA ILE A 289 -6.37 -35.81 19.87
C ILE A 289 -6.35 -35.55 18.37
N GLN A 290 -7.20 -36.23 17.59
CA GLN A 290 -7.25 -36.07 16.13
C GLN A 290 -7.66 -34.65 15.73
N PHE A 291 -8.66 -34.09 16.41
CA PHE A 291 -9.14 -32.73 16.15
C PHE A 291 -8.10 -31.68 16.55
N SER A 292 -7.47 -31.85 17.72
CA SER A 292 -6.40 -30.98 18.20
C SER A 292 -5.20 -30.95 17.24
N ARG A 293 -4.70 -32.11 16.82
CA ARG A 293 -3.58 -32.19 15.88
C ARG A 293 -3.87 -31.46 14.57
N THR A 294 -5.04 -31.70 13.97
CA THR A 294 -5.43 -31.10 12.70
C THR A 294 -5.56 -29.57 12.79
N LEU A 295 -6.13 -29.07 13.88
CA LEU A 295 -6.29 -27.63 14.10
C LEU A 295 -4.93 -26.94 14.33
N THR A 296 -4.09 -27.52 15.20
CA THR A 296 -2.78 -26.97 15.56
C THR A 296 -1.84 -26.90 14.37
N THR A 297 -1.74 -27.95 13.54
CA THR A 297 -0.83 -27.95 12.38
C THR A 297 -1.21 -26.87 11.37
N ASN A 298 -2.50 -26.73 11.06
CA ASN A 298 -2.96 -25.75 10.07
C ASN A 298 -2.74 -24.31 10.55
N ILE A 299 -2.97 -24.04 11.84
CA ILE A 299 -2.72 -22.72 12.44
C ILE A 299 -1.22 -22.39 12.43
N LEU A 300 -0.35 -23.35 12.78
CA LEU A 300 1.09 -23.15 12.78
C LEU A 300 1.63 -22.83 11.37
N THR A 301 1.14 -23.51 10.34
CA THR A 301 1.54 -23.24 8.94
C THR A 301 1.15 -21.83 8.51
N ILE A 302 -0.07 -21.37 8.82
CA ILE A 302 -0.51 -20.00 8.52
C ILE A 302 0.32 -18.98 9.30
N ARG A 303 0.59 -19.25 10.59
CA ARG A 303 1.45 -18.39 11.43
C ARG A 303 2.86 -18.27 10.85
N GLU A 304 3.47 -19.37 10.43
CA GLU A 304 4.82 -19.37 9.87
C GLU A 304 4.90 -18.54 8.58
N ALA A 305 3.90 -18.65 7.70
CA ALA A 305 3.82 -17.81 6.51
C ALA A 305 3.67 -16.33 6.87
N ALA A 306 2.82 -15.99 7.85
CA ALA A 306 2.66 -14.63 8.33
C ALA A 306 3.97 -14.08 8.94
N VAL A 307 4.73 -14.89 9.68
CA VAL A 307 6.04 -14.51 10.22
C VAL A 307 7.04 -14.24 9.10
N LYS A 308 7.14 -15.13 8.09
CA LYS A 308 8.01 -14.93 6.93
C LYS A 308 7.67 -13.62 6.20
N LEU A 309 6.38 -13.39 5.95
CA LEU A 309 5.89 -12.15 5.34
C LEU A 309 6.24 -10.91 6.17
N SER A 310 6.12 -10.97 7.49
CA SER A 310 6.50 -9.87 8.40
C SER A 310 8.01 -9.56 8.37
N GLN A 311 8.83 -10.53 7.99
CA GLN A 311 10.27 -10.38 7.82
C GLN A 311 10.66 -9.95 6.38
N GLY A 312 9.68 -9.69 5.51
CA GLY A 312 9.91 -9.36 4.10
C GLY A 312 10.27 -10.56 3.23
N ILE A 313 10.15 -11.79 3.73
CA ILE A 313 10.39 -13.02 2.97
C ILE A 313 9.05 -13.53 2.44
N ILE A 314 8.92 -13.66 1.13
CA ILE A 314 7.71 -14.23 0.52
C ILE A 314 7.81 -15.76 0.55
N PRO A 315 6.96 -16.47 1.32
CA PRO A 315 6.98 -17.93 1.36
C PRO A 315 6.30 -18.55 0.14
N ASP A 316 6.51 -19.85 -0.06
CA ASP A 316 5.74 -20.64 -1.02
C ASP A 316 4.25 -20.68 -0.66
N LYS A 317 3.41 -20.96 -1.67
CA LYS A 317 1.96 -21.08 -1.47
C LYS A 317 1.64 -22.15 -0.43
N LEU A 318 0.83 -21.77 0.55
CA LEU A 318 0.35 -22.67 1.59
C LEU A 318 -0.56 -23.74 0.97
N ASN A 319 -0.38 -25.00 1.40
CA ASN A 319 -1.22 -26.14 1.01
C ASN A 319 -1.89 -26.74 2.26
N ILE A 320 -3.07 -26.23 2.60
CA ILE A 320 -3.87 -26.72 3.72
C ILE A 320 -5.13 -27.40 3.15
N LYS A 321 -5.34 -28.66 3.51
CA LYS A 321 -6.56 -29.40 3.13
C LYS A 321 -7.67 -29.08 4.12
N SER A 322 -8.21 -27.86 4.06
CA SER A 322 -9.38 -27.48 4.85
C SER A 322 -10.39 -26.69 4.02
N THR A 323 -11.68 -26.91 4.30
CA THR A 323 -12.82 -26.24 3.65
C THR A 323 -13.54 -25.24 4.56
N ASP A 324 -12.96 -25.02 5.75
CA ASP A 324 -13.44 -24.11 6.77
C ASP A 324 -12.68 -22.77 6.74
N GLU A 325 -12.84 -21.98 7.81
CA GLU A 325 -12.26 -20.64 7.92
C GLU A 325 -10.73 -20.64 7.80
N LEU A 326 -10.05 -21.76 8.15
CA LEU A 326 -8.60 -21.90 7.94
C LEU A 326 -8.25 -22.07 6.45
N GLY A 327 -9.11 -22.74 5.68
CA GLY A 327 -8.97 -22.85 4.22
C GLY A 327 -9.25 -21.52 3.52
N GLU A 328 -10.22 -20.75 4.00
CA GLU A 328 -10.45 -19.37 3.52
C GLU A 328 -9.26 -18.46 3.85
N THR A 329 -8.73 -18.54 5.07
CA THR A 329 -7.53 -17.80 5.49
C THR A 329 -6.32 -18.17 4.63
N GLN A 330 -6.12 -19.46 4.33
CA GLN A 330 -5.08 -19.93 3.42
C GLN A 330 -5.22 -19.30 2.02
N ARG A 331 -6.43 -19.23 1.46
CA ARG A 331 -6.66 -18.59 0.15
C ARG A 331 -6.28 -17.11 0.20
N SER A 332 -6.74 -16.38 1.20
CA SER A 332 -6.39 -14.96 1.37
C SER A 332 -4.88 -14.75 1.54
N VAL A 333 -4.19 -15.61 2.29
CA VAL A 333 -2.73 -15.55 2.43
C VAL A 333 -2.03 -15.89 1.11
N ASN A 334 -2.52 -16.87 0.35
CA ASN A 334 -1.97 -17.22 -0.97
C ASN A 334 -2.20 -16.11 -2.01
N ASP A 335 -3.34 -15.42 -1.95
CA ASP A 335 -3.63 -14.26 -2.78
C ASP A 335 -2.68 -13.10 -2.45
N LEU A 336 -2.40 -12.88 -1.15
CA LEU A 336 -1.39 -11.93 -0.68
C LEU A 336 0.01 -12.30 -1.17
N ILE A 337 0.43 -13.56 -1.02
CA ILE A 337 1.71 -14.09 -1.52
C ILE A 337 1.83 -13.87 -3.03
N SER A 338 0.77 -14.12 -3.80
CA SER A 338 0.76 -13.88 -5.24
C SER A 338 0.93 -12.39 -5.57
N SER A 339 0.15 -11.53 -4.90
CA SER A 339 0.19 -10.08 -5.11
C SER A 339 1.56 -9.48 -4.78
N LEU A 340 2.21 -9.97 -3.72
CA LEU A 340 3.56 -9.55 -3.34
C LEU A 340 4.62 -10.05 -4.32
N ASN A 341 4.50 -11.28 -4.83
CA ASN A 341 5.40 -11.76 -5.88
C ASN A 341 5.28 -10.93 -7.16
N ASP A 342 4.06 -10.59 -7.57
CA ASP A 342 3.80 -9.70 -8.70
C ASP A 342 4.43 -8.31 -8.48
N SER A 343 4.29 -7.75 -7.27
CA SER A 343 4.95 -6.50 -6.86
C SER A 343 6.48 -6.57 -6.95
N VAL A 344 7.08 -7.63 -6.42
CA VAL A 344 8.53 -7.85 -6.44
C VAL A 344 9.03 -8.04 -7.87
N GLU A 345 8.30 -8.75 -8.71
CA GLU A 345 8.66 -8.92 -10.13
C GLU A 345 8.67 -7.58 -10.87
N VAL A 346 7.63 -6.76 -10.67
CA VAL A 346 7.56 -5.43 -11.27
C VAL A 346 8.68 -4.53 -10.74
N ALA A 347 8.94 -4.53 -9.43
CA ALA A 347 10.04 -3.78 -8.83
C ALA A 347 11.41 -4.23 -9.38
N ASN A 348 11.59 -5.54 -9.60
CA ASN A 348 12.81 -6.08 -10.22
C ASN A 348 12.99 -5.59 -11.65
N LEU A 349 11.92 -5.41 -12.43
CA LEU A 349 12.01 -4.79 -13.76
C LEU A 349 12.53 -3.35 -13.68
N VAL A 350 12.05 -2.56 -12.71
CA VAL A 350 12.57 -1.20 -12.44
C VAL A 350 14.04 -1.23 -12.07
N SER A 351 14.44 -2.13 -11.15
CA SER A 351 15.83 -2.26 -10.70
C SER A 351 16.81 -2.63 -11.81
N ARG A 352 16.32 -3.30 -12.87
CA ARG A 352 17.09 -3.67 -14.07
C ARG A 352 17.02 -2.60 -15.17
N GLY A 353 16.47 -1.43 -14.86
CA GLY A 353 16.31 -0.32 -15.79
C GLY A 353 15.23 -0.54 -16.85
N LYS A 354 14.37 -1.56 -16.76
CA LYS A 354 13.37 -1.86 -17.79
C LYS A 354 12.04 -1.14 -17.52
N LEU A 355 12.05 0.20 -17.51
CA LEU A 355 10.87 1.00 -17.16
C LEU A 355 9.65 0.74 -18.06
N TYR A 356 9.85 0.60 -19.37
CA TYR A 356 8.76 0.24 -20.27
C TYR A 356 8.10 -1.09 -19.89
N SER A 357 8.93 -2.13 -19.68
CA SER A 357 8.43 -3.45 -19.27
C SER A 357 7.79 -3.41 -17.90
N ALA A 358 8.36 -2.64 -16.96
CA ALA A 358 7.81 -2.45 -15.62
C ALA A 358 6.43 -1.78 -15.68
N GLN A 359 6.25 -0.75 -16.52
CA GLN A 359 4.98 -0.06 -16.69
C GLN A 359 3.90 -0.97 -17.31
N GLN A 360 4.27 -1.81 -18.28
CA GLN A 360 3.35 -2.77 -18.88
C GLN A 360 3.00 -3.90 -17.91
N ALA A 361 3.98 -4.44 -17.19
CA ALA A 361 3.75 -5.44 -16.15
C ALA A 361 2.91 -4.86 -15.00
N ALA A 362 3.12 -3.60 -14.63
CA ALA A 362 2.35 -2.91 -13.60
C ALA A 362 0.85 -2.79 -13.94
N LYS A 363 0.49 -2.65 -15.22
CA LYS A 363 -0.92 -2.61 -15.66
C LYS A 363 -1.62 -3.97 -15.54
N VAL A 364 -0.88 -5.06 -15.74
CA VAL A 364 -1.43 -6.42 -15.82
C VAL A 364 -1.37 -7.15 -14.48
N LYS A 365 -0.25 -7.02 -13.75
CA LYS A 365 0.05 -7.80 -12.55
C LYS A 365 -0.31 -7.10 -11.25
N LEU A 366 -0.14 -5.77 -11.18
CA LEU A 366 -0.45 -5.01 -9.96
C LEU A 366 -1.93 -4.69 -9.87
N LYS A 367 -2.51 -4.95 -8.69
CA LYS A 367 -3.91 -4.64 -8.37
C LYS A 367 -4.00 -3.18 -7.89
N ASP A 368 -5.01 -2.85 -7.09
CA ASP A 368 -5.26 -1.48 -6.62
C ASP A 368 -5.07 -1.33 -5.09
N GLY A 369 -4.24 -2.20 -4.50
CA GLY A 369 -3.74 -2.04 -3.14
C GLY A 369 -2.83 -0.82 -2.99
N GLU A 370 -2.56 -0.40 -1.75
CA GLU A 370 -1.74 0.79 -1.47
C GLU A 370 -0.30 0.65 -2.01
N LEU A 371 0.35 -0.49 -1.77
CA LEU A 371 1.68 -0.80 -2.31
C LEU A 371 1.69 -0.79 -3.84
N ASP A 372 0.71 -1.44 -4.46
CA ASP A 372 0.58 -1.53 -5.92
C ASP A 372 0.41 -0.15 -6.56
N LYS A 373 -0.43 0.71 -5.97
CA LYS A 373 -0.62 2.10 -6.40
C LYS A 373 0.65 2.92 -6.25
N ALA A 374 1.36 2.78 -5.13
CA ALA A 374 2.64 3.44 -4.90
C ALA A 374 3.69 3.01 -5.95
N LEU A 375 3.79 1.71 -6.25
CA LEU A 375 4.66 1.18 -7.31
C LEU A 375 4.27 1.70 -8.70
N LYS A 376 2.98 1.68 -9.07
CA LYS A 376 2.48 2.25 -10.33
C LYS A 376 2.89 3.72 -10.48
N ASN A 377 2.71 4.51 -9.42
CA ASN A 377 3.08 5.94 -9.41
C ASN A 377 4.59 6.15 -9.48
N MET A 378 5.37 5.36 -8.75
CA MET A 378 6.84 5.40 -8.80
C MET A 378 7.34 5.12 -10.22
N ILE A 379 6.84 4.07 -10.86
CA ILE A 379 7.22 3.72 -12.24
C ILE A 379 6.85 4.84 -13.21
N ARG A 380 5.63 5.36 -13.11
CA ARG A 380 5.18 6.47 -13.97
C ARG A 380 6.07 7.70 -13.79
N LYS A 381 6.34 8.11 -12.55
CA LYS A 381 7.16 9.30 -12.26
C LYS A 381 8.61 9.12 -12.69
N LEU A 382 9.20 7.94 -12.47
CA LEU A 382 10.53 7.64 -13.00
C LEU A 382 10.56 7.69 -14.52
N SER A 383 9.55 7.13 -15.20
CA SER A 383 9.46 7.19 -16.66
C SER A 383 9.34 8.63 -17.17
N GLU A 384 8.48 9.45 -16.56
CA GLU A 384 8.32 10.88 -16.88
C GLU A 384 9.66 11.61 -16.69
N THR A 385 10.31 11.46 -15.53
CA THR A 385 11.60 12.12 -15.25
C THR A 385 12.70 11.70 -16.22
N VAL A 386 12.84 10.42 -16.55
CA VAL A 386 13.83 9.95 -17.53
C VAL A 386 13.52 10.51 -18.92
N GLN A 387 12.24 10.59 -19.29
CA GLN A 387 11.81 11.15 -20.57
C GLN A 387 12.13 12.65 -20.65
N ASP A 388 11.84 13.41 -19.59
CA ASP A 388 12.11 14.84 -19.51
C ASP A 388 13.62 15.13 -19.54
N ILE A 389 14.43 14.32 -18.84
CA ILE A 389 15.90 14.44 -18.89
C ILE A 389 16.42 14.16 -20.31
N THR A 390 15.87 13.13 -20.98
CA THR A 390 16.28 12.79 -22.35
C THR A 390 15.95 13.92 -23.32
N LYS A 391 14.73 14.46 -23.24
CA LYS A 391 14.30 15.62 -24.05
C LYS A 391 15.15 16.86 -23.76
N GLY A 392 15.38 17.20 -22.49
CA GLY A 392 16.22 18.34 -22.12
C GLY A 392 17.66 18.18 -22.63
N ALA A 393 18.21 16.96 -22.63
CA ALA A 393 19.52 16.71 -23.22
C ALA A 393 19.50 16.83 -24.76
N ASP A 394 18.44 16.40 -25.45
CA ASP A 394 18.27 16.64 -26.89
C ASP A 394 18.20 18.15 -27.20
N GLU A 395 17.46 18.92 -26.41
CA GLU A 395 17.36 20.38 -26.54
C GLU A 395 18.71 21.08 -26.31
N ILE A 396 19.49 20.66 -25.30
CA ILE A 396 20.84 21.18 -25.07
C ILE A 396 21.77 20.83 -26.24
N THR A 397 21.68 19.60 -26.77
CA THR A 397 22.47 19.17 -27.94
C THR A 397 22.19 20.10 -29.13
N PHE A 398 20.90 20.33 -29.43
CA PHE A 398 20.47 21.20 -30.52
C PHE A 398 20.87 22.66 -30.29
N GLY A 399 20.62 23.20 -29.09
CA GLY A 399 21.00 24.57 -28.75
C GLY A 399 22.50 24.81 -28.81
N SER A 400 23.31 23.84 -28.36
CA SER A 400 24.77 23.91 -28.45
C SER A 400 25.25 23.94 -29.89
N TYR A 401 24.62 23.15 -30.76
CA TYR A 401 24.93 23.16 -32.19
C TYR A 401 24.63 24.53 -32.83
N GLU A 402 23.48 25.13 -32.54
CA GLU A 402 23.12 26.47 -33.01
C GLU A 402 24.08 27.54 -32.48
N ILE A 403 24.47 27.49 -31.21
CA ILE A 403 25.47 28.41 -30.63
C ILE A 403 26.82 28.23 -31.34
N SER A 404 27.28 27.00 -31.56
CA SER A 404 28.53 26.74 -32.27
C SER A 404 28.52 27.32 -33.68
N LYS A 405 27.41 27.14 -34.41
CA LYS A 405 27.24 27.69 -35.76
C LYS A 405 27.21 29.22 -35.75
N SER A 406 26.48 29.83 -34.81
CA SER A 406 26.43 31.28 -34.65
C SER A 406 27.79 31.86 -34.28
N SER A 407 28.54 31.18 -33.41
CA SER A 407 29.89 31.59 -33.02
C SER A 407 30.86 31.55 -34.20
N GLN A 408 30.78 30.50 -35.03
CA GLN A 408 31.56 30.42 -36.27
C GLN A 408 31.25 31.59 -37.21
N LEU A 409 29.96 31.93 -37.38
CA LEU A 409 29.53 33.06 -38.21
C LEU A 409 30.07 34.39 -37.67
N VAL A 410 30.05 34.60 -36.35
CA VAL A 410 30.61 35.80 -35.72
C VAL A 410 32.14 35.84 -35.87
N ALA A 411 32.84 34.71 -35.76
CA ALA A 411 34.29 34.65 -35.97
C ALA A 411 34.67 35.00 -37.42
N THR A 412 33.94 34.47 -38.41
CA THR A 412 34.12 34.82 -39.83
C THR A 412 33.82 36.30 -40.05
N GLY A 413 32.71 36.82 -39.52
CA GLY A 413 32.37 38.24 -39.62
C GLY A 413 33.38 39.16 -38.95
N ALA A 414 33.96 38.76 -37.82
CA ALA A 414 35.05 39.48 -37.17
C ALA A 414 36.32 39.50 -38.04
N THR A 415 36.63 38.40 -38.74
CA THR A 415 37.77 38.33 -39.66
C THR A 415 37.57 39.26 -40.86
N GLU A 416 36.37 39.28 -41.45
CA GLU A 416 36.02 40.20 -42.54
C GLU A 416 36.05 41.68 -42.09
N GLN A 417 35.57 41.96 -40.88
CA GLN A 417 35.67 43.29 -40.27
C GLN A 417 37.12 43.70 -40.05
N ALA A 418 37.99 42.81 -39.58
CA ALA A 418 39.41 43.10 -39.39
C ALA A 418 40.08 43.49 -40.71
N SER A 419 39.83 42.73 -41.79
CA SER A 419 40.33 43.07 -43.13
C SER A 419 39.81 44.42 -43.62
N SER A 420 38.53 44.73 -43.38
CA SER A 420 37.94 46.02 -43.76
C SER A 420 38.55 47.18 -42.95
N LEU A 421 38.84 46.97 -41.66
CA LEU A 421 39.50 47.95 -40.80
C LEU A 421 40.94 48.20 -41.24
N GLU A 422 41.68 47.19 -41.70
CA GLU A 422 43.02 47.38 -42.28
C GLU A 422 42.98 48.28 -43.53
N GLU A 423 42.03 48.05 -44.44
CA GLU A 423 41.87 48.87 -45.65
C GLU A 423 41.47 50.31 -45.33
N ILE A 424 40.53 50.50 -44.39
CA ILE A 424 40.12 51.82 -43.93
C ILE A 424 41.29 52.53 -43.22
N SER A 425 42.04 51.84 -42.36
CA SER A 425 43.22 52.41 -41.68
C SER A 425 44.24 52.91 -42.70
N SER A 426 44.56 52.10 -43.73
CA SER A 426 45.46 52.52 -44.80
C SER A 426 44.93 53.74 -45.56
N SER A 427 43.62 53.79 -45.81
CA SER A 427 42.98 54.92 -46.48
C SER A 427 43.04 56.20 -45.64
N VAL A 428 42.88 56.09 -44.31
CA VAL A 428 42.98 57.21 -43.37
C VAL A 428 44.43 57.67 -43.22
N GLU A 429 45.41 56.77 -43.18
CA GLU A 429 46.84 57.14 -43.21
C GLU A 429 47.19 57.94 -44.47
N GLN A 430 46.74 57.49 -45.64
CA GLN A 430 46.91 58.23 -46.89
C GLN A 430 46.20 59.59 -46.84
N MET A 431 45.01 59.66 -46.22
CA MET A 431 44.27 60.91 -46.04
C MET A 431 45.03 61.89 -45.14
N VAL A 432 45.59 61.44 -44.02
CA VAL A 432 46.42 62.25 -43.12
C VAL A 432 47.63 62.80 -43.87
N SER A 433 48.29 61.98 -44.70
CA SER A 433 49.41 62.44 -45.54
C SER A 433 48.99 63.56 -46.50
N ASN A 434 47.84 63.42 -47.16
CA ASN A 434 47.31 64.43 -48.07
C ASN A 434 46.91 65.72 -47.33
N ILE A 435 46.33 65.61 -46.14
CA ILE A 435 45.97 66.76 -45.30
C ILE A 435 47.23 67.52 -44.86
N ASN A 436 48.29 66.80 -44.44
CA ASN A 436 49.56 67.42 -44.08
C ASN A 436 50.18 68.15 -45.27
N GLN A 437 50.19 67.52 -46.46
CA GLN A 437 50.67 68.16 -47.68
C GLN A 437 49.84 69.40 -48.04
N ASN A 438 48.52 69.37 -47.87
CA ASN A 438 47.66 70.53 -48.11
C ASN A 438 47.93 71.66 -47.12
N ALA A 439 48.15 71.34 -45.84
CA ALA A 439 48.53 72.32 -44.83
C ALA A 439 49.87 72.98 -45.15
N ASP A 440 50.87 72.20 -45.56
CA ASP A 440 52.19 72.71 -45.96
C ASP A 440 52.10 73.59 -47.22
N ASN A 441 51.34 73.16 -48.23
CA ASN A 441 51.10 73.92 -49.45
C ASN A 441 50.37 75.24 -49.15
N ALA A 442 49.37 75.21 -48.26
CA ALA A 442 48.66 76.41 -47.83
C ALA A 442 49.59 77.36 -47.06
N SER A 443 50.42 76.86 -46.14
CA SER A 443 51.38 77.68 -45.41
C SER A 443 52.39 78.37 -46.35
N GLN A 444 52.93 77.64 -47.33
CA GLN A 444 53.81 78.20 -48.35
C GLN A 444 53.10 79.25 -49.21
N ALA A 445 51.87 78.96 -49.65
CA ALA A 445 51.07 79.91 -50.42
C ALA A 445 50.71 81.16 -49.60
N GLU A 446 50.50 81.03 -48.29
CA GLU A 446 50.25 82.15 -47.37
C GLU A 446 51.46 83.08 -47.31
N GLU A 447 52.66 82.51 -47.13
CA GLU A 447 53.92 83.26 -47.12
C GLU A 447 54.18 83.97 -48.47
N MET A 448 53.98 83.25 -49.58
CA MET A 448 54.13 83.83 -50.93
C MET A 448 53.17 84.98 -51.16
N THR A 449 51.90 84.83 -50.78
CA THR A 449 50.87 85.85 -51.00
C THR A 449 51.09 87.07 -50.11
N LYS A 450 51.54 86.86 -48.87
CA LYS A 450 51.98 87.93 -47.97
C LYS A 450 53.17 88.70 -48.55
N GLY A 451 54.17 87.98 -49.07
CA GLY A 451 55.33 88.56 -49.73
C GLY A 451 54.96 89.34 -51.01
N ALA A 452 54.02 88.83 -51.80
CA ALA A 452 53.49 89.51 -52.98
C ALA A 452 52.77 90.81 -52.60
N ALA A 453 51.93 90.81 -51.56
CA ALA A 453 51.27 92.00 -51.05
C ALA A 453 52.27 93.11 -50.64
N GLU A 454 53.34 92.74 -49.92
CA GLU A 454 54.39 93.70 -49.55
C GLU A 454 55.19 94.22 -50.75
N LYS A 455 55.54 93.34 -51.70
CA LYS A 455 56.23 93.76 -52.94
C LYS A 455 55.36 94.70 -53.77
N MET A 456 54.06 94.44 -53.88
CA MET A 456 53.14 95.36 -54.57
C MET A 456 53.07 96.72 -53.89
N LYS A 457 53.05 96.78 -52.56
CA LYS A 457 53.12 98.04 -51.81
C LYS A 457 54.41 98.82 -52.10
N GLN A 458 55.55 98.12 -52.18
CA GLN A 458 56.82 98.73 -52.57
C GLN A 458 56.81 99.26 -54.01
N VAL A 459 56.31 98.46 -54.97
CA VAL A 459 56.16 98.87 -56.37
C VAL A 459 55.27 100.09 -56.49
N ARG A 460 54.11 100.12 -55.81
CA ARG A 460 53.21 101.27 -55.79
C ARG A 460 53.92 102.54 -55.29
N ASN A 461 54.66 102.44 -54.19
CA ASN A 461 55.41 103.58 -53.64
C ASN A 461 56.52 104.06 -54.61
N ALA A 462 57.22 103.14 -55.26
CA ALA A 462 58.25 103.46 -56.24
C ALA A 462 57.67 104.13 -57.50
N THR A 463 56.52 103.66 -57.99
CA THR A 463 55.79 104.28 -59.10
C THR A 463 55.33 105.70 -58.73
N ALA A 464 54.82 105.90 -57.52
CA ALA A 464 54.43 107.24 -57.03
C ALA A 464 55.63 108.20 -56.93
N SER A 465 56.80 107.72 -56.49
CA SER A 465 58.02 108.52 -56.45
C SER A 465 58.55 108.85 -57.85
N THR A 466 58.47 107.90 -58.79
CA THR A 466 58.81 108.11 -60.20
C THR A 466 57.93 109.18 -60.83
N PHE A 467 56.63 109.13 -60.55
CA PHE A 467 55.67 110.13 -61.01
C PHE A 467 55.98 111.54 -60.52
N GLN A 468 56.32 111.69 -59.24
CA GLN A 468 56.75 112.98 -58.70
C GLN A 468 58.02 113.49 -59.41
N SER A 469 58.99 112.62 -59.65
CA SER A 469 60.23 112.98 -60.35
C SER A 469 59.97 113.43 -61.80
N ILE A 470 59.07 112.76 -62.52
CA ILE A 470 58.71 113.14 -63.89
C ILE A 470 57.95 114.48 -63.92
N ARG A 471 57.09 114.74 -62.93
CA ARG A 471 56.44 116.05 -62.77
C ARG A 471 57.46 117.16 -62.58
N ASP A 472 58.43 116.95 -61.68
CA ASP A 472 59.50 117.91 -61.43
C ASP A 472 60.35 118.14 -62.69
N ILE A 473 60.68 117.09 -63.45
CA ILE A 473 61.36 117.19 -64.75
C ILE A 473 60.54 118.02 -65.73
N THR A 474 59.24 117.75 -65.84
CA THR A 474 58.33 118.47 -66.74
C THR A 474 58.32 119.96 -66.42
N GLU A 475 58.22 120.33 -65.14
CA GLU A 475 58.29 121.72 -64.68
C GLU A 475 59.63 122.38 -65.06
N LYS A 476 60.77 121.69 -64.86
CA LYS A 476 62.08 122.22 -65.26
C LYS A 476 62.20 122.38 -66.77
N ILE A 477 61.62 121.48 -67.55
CA ILE A 477 61.63 121.56 -69.02
C ILE A 477 60.70 122.66 -69.52
N GLU A 478 59.57 122.92 -68.86
CA GLU A 478 58.72 124.09 -69.15
C GLU A 478 59.49 125.40 -68.95
N ILE A 479 60.29 125.51 -67.87
CA ILE A 479 61.18 126.66 -67.68
C ILE A 479 62.23 126.75 -68.81
N ILE A 480 62.81 125.62 -69.23
CA ILE A 480 63.76 125.61 -70.36
C ILE A 480 63.09 126.02 -71.67
N ASN A 481 61.85 125.61 -71.91
CA ASN A 481 61.04 126.02 -73.05
C ASN A 481 60.82 127.54 -73.05
N GLU A 482 60.49 128.12 -71.89
CA GLU A 482 60.33 129.56 -71.70
C GLU A 482 61.66 130.31 -71.91
N ILE A 483 62.79 129.78 -71.42
CA ILE A 483 64.12 130.33 -71.65
C ILE A 483 64.46 130.30 -73.15
N ALA A 484 64.17 129.20 -73.84
CA ALA A 484 64.39 129.07 -75.27
C ALA A 484 63.55 130.09 -76.07
N ASP A 485 62.27 130.27 -75.71
CA ASP A 485 61.39 131.26 -76.35
C ASP A 485 61.89 132.70 -76.13
N LYS A 486 62.27 133.04 -74.88
CA LYS A 486 62.91 134.33 -74.56
C LYS A 486 64.22 134.53 -75.31
N THR A 487 65.04 133.48 -75.44
CA THR A 487 66.30 133.52 -76.19
C THR A 487 66.06 133.71 -77.69
N ASN A 488 65.04 133.07 -78.25
CA ASN A 488 64.61 133.25 -79.63
C ASN A 488 64.18 134.70 -79.91
N LEU A 489 63.40 135.30 -79.00
CA LEU A 489 63.02 136.71 -79.07
C LEU A 489 64.21 137.67 -78.94
N LEU A 490 65.13 137.40 -78.01
CA LEU A 490 66.38 138.17 -77.88
C LEU A 490 67.24 138.07 -79.15
N ALA A 491 67.33 136.88 -79.75
CA ALA A 491 68.06 136.65 -80.97
C ALA A 491 67.43 137.37 -82.17
N ILE A 492 66.09 137.42 -82.26
CA ILE A 492 65.38 138.25 -83.24
C ILE A 492 65.71 139.73 -83.05
N ASN A 493 65.66 140.24 -81.82
CA ASN A 493 66.01 141.63 -81.53
C ASN A 493 67.47 141.95 -81.89
N ALA A 494 68.40 141.04 -81.58
CA ALA A 494 69.81 141.17 -81.94
C ALA A 494 70.03 141.11 -83.46
N ALA A 495 69.31 140.26 -84.18
CA ALA A 495 69.38 140.18 -85.65
C ALA A 495 68.85 141.45 -86.32
N VAL A 496 67.78 142.04 -85.78
CA VAL A 496 67.24 143.33 -86.23
C VAL A 496 68.25 144.47 -86.00
N GLU A 497 68.86 144.54 -84.81
CA GLU A 497 69.84 145.59 -84.50
C GLU A 497 71.15 145.42 -85.30
N ALA A 498 71.57 144.18 -85.56
CA ALA A 498 72.69 143.87 -86.44
C ALA A 498 72.43 144.27 -87.90
N ALA A 499 71.19 144.11 -88.40
CA ALA A 499 70.79 144.62 -89.71
C ALA A 499 70.79 146.16 -89.76
N ARG A 500 70.44 146.82 -88.63
CA ARG A 500 70.44 148.27 -88.49
C ARG A 500 71.84 148.89 -88.50
N ALA A 501 72.84 148.18 -87.98
CA ALA A 501 74.25 148.61 -87.94
C ALA A 501 75.01 148.50 -89.29
N GLY A 502 74.35 148.04 -90.36
CA GLY A 502 74.91 148.00 -91.72
C GLY A 502 76.16 147.11 -91.86
N GLU A 503 77.20 147.58 -92.57
CA GLU A 503 78.44 146.81 -92.83
C GLU A 503 79.15 146.37 -91.53
N HIS A 504 79.04 147.15 -90.44
CA HIS A 504 79.68 146.82 -89.15
C HIS A 504 78.95 145.71 -88.38
N GLY A 505 77.69 145.40 -88.72
CA GLY A 505 76.84 144.42 -88.02
C GLY A 505 76.86 142.99 -88.60
N LYS A 506 77.52 142.75 -89.74
CA LYS A 506 77.49 141.46 -90.46
C LYS A 506 77.91 140.26 -89.60
N GLY A 507 78.95 140.40 -88.77
CA GLY A 507 79.39 139.34 -87.86
C GLY A 507 78.37 139.05 -86.75
N PHE A 508 77.75 140.09 -86.20
CA PHE A 508 76.70 139.96 -85.16
C PHE A 508 75.43 139.31 -85.71
N ALA A 509 75.04 139.60 -86.96
CA ALA A 509 73.85 139.01 -87.59
C ALA A 509 73.96 137.48 -87.77
N VAL A 510 75.18 136.97 -88.05
CA VAL A 510 75.42 135.52 -88.15
C VAL A 510 75.29 134.87 -86.78
N VAL A 511 75.88 135.44 -85.73
CA VAL A 511 75.77 134.94 -84.37
C VAL A 511 74.32 134.97 -83.89
N ALA A 512 73.59 136.06 -84.12
CA ALA A 512 72.17 136.16 -83.76
C ALA A 512 71.30 135.10 -84.45
N ASN A 513 71.53 134.82 -85.75
CA ASN A 513 70.83 133.74 -86.44
C ASN A 513 71.19 132.35 -85.92
N GLU A 514 72.44 132.11 -85.52
CA GLU A 514 72.85 130.83 -84.95
C GLU A 514 72.25 130.62 -83.55
N VAL A 515 72.20 131.67 -82.73
CA VAL A 515 71.49 131.66 -81.43
C VAL A 515 69.99 131.43 -81.62
N ARG A 516 69.38 132.03 -82.65
CA ARG A 516 67.97 131.82 -83.01
C ARG A 516 67.68 130.36 -83.35
N LYS A 517 68.48 129.76 -84.23
CA LYS A 517 68.35 128.34 -84.60
C LYS A 517 68.57 127.42 -83.40
N LEU A 518 69.51 127.74 -82.51
CA LEU A 518 69.74 126.98 -81.29
C LEU A 518 68.54 127.07 -80.34
N ALA A 519 67.96 128.26 -80.19
CA ALA A 519 66.75 128.50 -79.40
C ALA A 519 65.52 127.76 -79.96
N GLU A 520 65.25 127.84 -81.27
CA GLU A 520 64.17 127.08 -81.93
C GLU A 520 64.37 125.55 -81.75
N ARG A 521 65.61 125.07 -81.83
CA ARG A 521 65.94 123.66 -81.60
C ARG A 521 65.74 123.25 -80.14
N SER A 522 66.13 124.10 -79.18
CA SER A 522 65.89 123.89 -77.75
C SER A 522 64.40 123.89 -77.42
N GLN A 523 63.62 124.79 -78.02
CA GLN A 523 62.17 124.88 -77.87
C GLN A 523 61.49 123.59 -78.37
N LYS A 524 61.83 123.15 -79.59
CA LYS A 524 61.31 121.90 -80.15
C LYS A 524 61.63 120.70 -79.26
N SER A 525 62.87 120.59 -78.79
CA SER A 525 63.29 119.50 -77.91
C SER A 525 62.56 119.54 -76.56
N ALA A 526 62.32 120.74 -76.00
CA ALA A 526 61.59 120.90 -74.76
C ALA A 526 60.11 120.48 -74.90
N VAL A 527 59.44 120.84 -76.00
CA VAL A 527 58.06 120.38 -76.28
C VAL A 527 58.00 118.85 -76.41
N GLU A 528 58.93 118.25 -77.16
CA GLU A 528 58.99 116.78 -77.31
C GLU A 528 59.18 116.08 -75.96
N ILE A 529 60.01 116.64 -75.05
CA ILE A 529 60.20 116.11 -73.69
C ILE A 529 58.94 116.31 -72.82
N ILE A 530 58.25 117.45 -72.93
CA ILE A 530 56.99 117.69 -72.20
C ILE A 530 55.92 116.70 -72.64
N ASP A 531 55.75 116.48 -73.94
CA ASP A 531 54.77 115.54 -74.48
C ASP A 531 55.11 114.09 -74.08
N LEU A 532 56.40 113.71 -74.15
CA LEU A 532 56.87 112.42 -73.65
C LEU A 532 56.57 112.27 -72.16
N SER A 533 56.87 113.28 -71.35
CA SER A 533 56.65 113.25 -69.89
C SER A 533 55.17 113.13 -69.54
N ARG A 534 54.28 113.85 -70.25
CA ARG A 534 52.83 113.74 -70.10
C ARG A 534 52.33 112.32 -70.44
N ASN A 535 52.87 111.72 -71.50
CA ASN A 535 52.54 110.34 -71.86
C ASN A 535 53.01 109.36 -70.80
N THR A 536 54.23 109.51 -70.27
CA THR A 536 54.76 108.66 -69.19
C THR A 536 53.98 108.82 -67.89
N ILE A 537 53.56 110.05 -67.53
CA ILE A 537 52.67 110.33 -66.38
C ILE A 537 51.35 109.57 -66.53
N ARG A 538 50.72 109.62 -67.70
CA ARG A 538 49.45 108.93 -67.98
C ARG A 538 49.58 107.41 -67.92
N GLU A 539 50.66 106.83 -68.45
CA GLU A 539 50.92 105.39 -68.36
C GLU A 539 51.22 104.94 -66.92
N ALA A 540 51.92 105.78 -66.14
CA ALA A 540 52.17 105.54 -64.72
C ALA A 540 50.90 105.62 -63.87
N GLU A 541 50.00 106.58 -64.13
CA GLU A 541 48.69 106.68 -63.47
C GLU A 541 47.84 105.43 -63.75
N ASN A 542 47.77 104.99 -65.00
CA ASN A 542 47.10 103.74 -65.35
C ASN A 542 47.68 102.53 -64.61
N SER A 543 49.02 102.45 -64.51
CA SER A 543 49.69 101.39 -63.75
C SER A 543 49.38 101.48 -62.24
N GLY A 544 49.26 102.68 -61.70
CA GLY A 544 48.84 102.92 -60.32
C GLY A 544 47.43 102.41 -60.04
N THR A 545 46.46 102.74 -60.91
CA THR A 545 45.08 102.26 -60.80
C THR A 545 45.00 100.73 -60.85
N LEU A 546 45.73 100.09 -61.78
CA LEU A 546 45.77 98.63 -61.87
C LEU A 546 46.36 97.98 -60.61
N LEU A 547 47.35 98.61 -59.97
CA LEU A 547 47.91 98.14 -58.70
C LEU A 547 46.93 98.31 -57.53
N ASP A 548 46.16 99.40 -57.50
CA ASP A 548 45.13 99.64 -56.48
C ASP A 548 43.93 98.68 -56.63
N GLU A 549 43.60 98.27 -57.86
CA GLU A 549 42.62 97.21 -58.14
C GLU A 549 43.15 95.81 -57.78
N LEU A 550 44.44 95.53 -58.01
CA LEU A 550 45.05 94.21 -57.73
C LEU A 550 45.32 93.96 -56.25
N ALA A 551 45.62 95.00 -55.47
CA ALA A 551 45.90 94.89 -54.04
C ALA A 551 44.81 94.17 -53.22
N PRO A 552 43.49 94.49 -53.35
CA PRO A 552 42.45 93.77 -52.63
C PRO A 552 42.33 92.30 -53.07
N ASP A 553 42.58 91.97 -54.33
CA ASP A 553 42.53 90.59 -54.83
C ASP A 553 43.62 89.72 -54.21
N VAL A 554 44.85 90.22 -54.12
CA VAL A 554 45.94 89.49 -53.44
C VAL A 554 45.68 89.34 -51.94
N GLN A 555 45.11 90.37 -51.29
CA GLN A 555 44.72 90.27 -49.87
C GLN A 555 43.60 89.24 -49.66
N LYS A 556 42.66 89.14 -50.60
CA LYS A 556 41.61 88.11 -50.59
C LYS A 556 42.21 86.72 -50.78
N SER A 557 43.16 86.53 -51.70
CA SER A 557 43.90 85.29 -51.85
C SER A 557 44.63 84.89 -50.57
N PHE A 558 45.27 85.83 -49.88
CA PHE A 558 45.93 85.57 -48.59
C PHE A 558 44.94 85.05 -47.55
N ASN A 559 43.78 85.69 -47.43
CA ASN A 559 42.75 85.28 -46.47
C ASN A 559 42.19 83.88 -46.78
N LEU A 560 41.94 83.57 -48.06
CA LEU A 560 41.48 82.24 -48.49
C LEU A 560 42.50 81.16 -48.20
N VAL A 561 43.78 81.41 -48.47
CA VAL A 561 44.84 80.44 -48.20
C VAL A 561 45.00 80.20 -46.69
N ARG A 562 44.88 81.25 -45.87
CA ARG A 562 44.88 81.11 -44.41
C ARG A 562 43.69 80.29 -43.90
N GLU A 563 42.52 80.45 -44.50
CA GLU A 563 41.34 79.62 -44.21
C GLU A 563 41.57 78.15 -44.58
N ILE A 564 42.20 77.86 -45.74
CA ILE A 564 42.61 76.50 -46.12
C ILE A 564 43.59 75.91 -45.11
N SER A 565 44.57 76.68 -44.63
CA SER A 565 45.52 76.21 -43.61
C SER A 565 44.81 75.87 -42.29
N SER A 566 43.87 76.71 -41.85
CA SER A 566 43.07 76.45 -40.64
C SER A 566 42.19 75.21 -40.80
N SER A 567 41.47 75.10 -41.92
CA SER A 567 40.62 73.95 -42.22
C SER A 567 41.42 72.66 -42.33
N SER A 568 42.63 72.70 -42.91
CA SER A 568 43.53 71.55 -42.98
C SER A 568 44.01 71.10 -41.59
N ALA A 569 44.28 72.04 -40.68
CA ALA A 569 44.63 71.70 -39.29
C ALA A 569 43.48 71.03 -38.53
N GLU A 570 42.24 71.48 -38.77
CA GLU A 570 41.04 70.85 -38.20
C GLU A 570 40.79 69.46 -38.80
N GLN A 571 40.93 69.30 -40.12
CA GLN A 571 40.85 67.99 -40.79
C GLN A 571 41.88 67.00 -40.25
N ARG A 572 43.11 67.46 -39.95
CA ARG A 572 44.15 66.61 -39.34
C ARG A 572 43.69 66.10 -37.98
N SER A 573 43.16 66.97 -37.13
CA SER A 573 42.63 66.57 -35.83
C SER A 573 41.45 65.59 -35.97
N GLY A 574 40.58 65.78 -36.96
CA GLY A 574 39.48 64.85 -37.24
C GLY A 574 39.98 63.47 -37.71
N ALA A 575 41.01 63.45 -38.56
CA ALA A 575 41.62 62.19 -39.03
C ALA A 575 42.34 61.44 -37.90
N GLU A 576 43.01 62.14 -36.97
CA GLU A 576 43.59 61.53 -35.76
C GLU A 576 42.52 60.88 -34.87
N GLN A 577 41.35 61.52 -34.70
CA GLN A 577 40.22 60.94 -33.97
C GLN A 577 39.65 59.71 -34.67
N ILE A 578 39.53 59.73 -36.00
CA ILE A 578 39.10 58.56 -36.79
C ILE A 578 40.07 57.40 -36.58
N ASN A 579 41.39 57.64 -36.62
CA ASN A 579 42.39 56.60 -36.36
C ASN A 579 42.26 56.01 -34.94
N ALA A 580 42.04 56.83 -33.93
CA ALA A 580 41.81 56.35 -32.56
C ALA A 580 40.54 55.47 -32.47
N ALA A 581 39.46 55.86 -33.16
CA ALA A 581 38.23 55.08 -33.22
C ALA A 581 38.42 53.74 -33.96
N LEU A 582 39.20 53.72 -35.04
CA LEU A 582 39.55 52.49 -35.76
C LEU A 582 40.36 51.51 -34.89
N ALA A 583 41.30 52.03 -34.09
CA ALA A 583 42.05 51.21 -33.14
C ALA A 583 41.14 50.55 -32.09
N GLN A 584 40.14 51.30 -31.57
CA GLN A 584 39.14 50.76 -30.65
C GLN A 584 38.23 49.71 -31.34
N LEU A 585 37.78 49.97 -32.56
CA LEU A 585 37.00 48.99 -33.34
C LEU A 585 37.80 47.70 -33.56
N ASN A 586 39.09 47.80 -33.89
CA ASN A 586 39.95 46.63 -34.05
C ASN A 586 40.05 45.80 -32.75
N GLN A 587 40.15 46.46 -31.60
CA GLN A 587 40.13 45.76 -30.31
C GLN A 587 38.82 45.01 -30.08
N VAL A 588 37.67 45.62 -30.38
CA VAL A 588 36.36 44.97 -30.28
C VAL A 588 36.24 43.81 -31.27
N THR A 589 36.73 43.98 -32.50
CA THR A 589 36.75 42.93 -33.51
C THR A 589 37.57 41.72 -33.05
N GLN A 590 38.77 41.93 -32.49
CA GLN A 590 39.57 40.84 -31.91
C GLN A 590 38.89 40.18 -30.71
N GLN A 591 38.24 40.97 -29.84
CA GLN A 591 37.47 40.45 -28.72
C GLN A 591 36.29 39.59 -29.19
N ASN A 592 35.59 39.99 -30.26
CA ASN A 592 34.51 39.21 -30.86
C ASN A 592 35.03 37.88 -31.40
N ALA A 593 36.17 37.87 -32.10
CA ALA A 593 36.79 36.64 -32.58
C ALA A 593 37.15 35.68 -31.42
N SER A 594 37.83 36.20 -30.39
CA SER A 594 38.19 35.41 -29.20
C SER A 594 36.95 34.89 -28.45
N SER A 595 35.92 35.73 -28.29
CA SER A 595 34.67 35.35 -27.60
C SER A 595 33.92 34.27 -28.38
N SER A 596 33.95 34.34 -29.71
CA SER A 596 33.38 33.30 -30.57
C SER A 596 34.10 31.96 -30.44
N GLU A 597 35.43 31.94 -30.35
CA GLU A 597 36.17 30.71 -30.09
C GLU A 597 35.81 30.10 -28.73
N GLU A 598 35.71 30.95 -27.68
CA GLU A 598 35.27 30.50 -26.35
C GLU A 598 33.85 29.95 -26.37
N LEU A 599 32.91 30.60 -27.08
CA LEU A 599 31.53 30.14 -27.24
C LEU A 599 31.43 28.81 -28.00
N ALA A 600 32.25 28.61 -29.05
CA ALA A 600 32.32 27.35 -29.77
C ALA A 600 32.86 26.22 -28.87
N SER A 601 33.87 26.51 -28.04
CA SER A 601 34.39 25.56 -27.05
C SER A 601 33.36 25.22 -25.96
N ALA A 602 32.67 26.24 -25.43
CA ALA A 602 31.60 26.07 -24.45
C ALA A 602 30.44 25.22 -25.01
N SER A 603 30.07 25.45 -26.27
CA SER A 603 29.06 24.66 -26.98
C SER A 603 29.46 23.19 -27.11
N THR A 604 30.73 22.92 -27.43
CA THR A 604 31.27 21.55 -27.46
C THR A 604 31.16 20.88 -26.09
N ASN A 605 31.49 21.62 -25.02
CA ASN A 605 31.35 21.11 -23.65
C ASN A 605 29.89 20.84 -23.26
N PHE A 606 28.95 21.70 -23.63
CA PHE A 606 27.52 21.46 -23.38
C PHE A 606 27.00 20.25 -24.15
N ASN A 607 27.43 20.06 -25.40
CA ASN A 607 27.11 18.87 -26.17
C ASN A 607 27.61 17.59 -25.47
N ASN A 608 28.86 17.58 -25.02
CA ASN A 608 29.44 16.45 -24.27
C ASN A 608 28.68 16.19 -22.95
N GLN A 609 28.26 17.25 -22.26
CA GLN A 609 27.49 17.13 -21.01
C GLN A 609 26.08 16.58 -21.27
N ALA A 610 25.43 16.96 -22.37
CA ALA A 610 24.15 16.43 -22.80
C ALA A 610 24.25 14.94 -23.17
N GLU A 611 25.31 14.54 -23.88
CA GLU A 611 25.60 13.14 -24.20
C GLU A 611 25.82 12.32 -22.91
N LYS A 612 26.60 12.85 -21.96
CA LYS A 612 26.79 12.22 -20.64
C LYS A 612 25.49 12.08 -19.86
N LEU A 613 24.58 13.06 -19.93
CA LEU A 613 23.24 12.96 -19.35
C LEU A 613 22.46 11.80 -19.97
N LYS A 614 22.42 11.73 -21.31
CA LYS A 614 21.77 10.65 -22.06
C LYS A 614 22.34 9.29 -21.70
N ASP A 615 23.66 9.16 -21.61
CA ASP A 615 24.33 7.92 -21.24
C ASP A 615 23.98 7.50 -19.81
N THR A 616 23.96 8.45 -18.88
CA THR A 616 23.59 8.19 -17.47
C THR A 616 22.17 7.67 -17.35
N VAL A 617 21.22 8.26 -18.08
CA VAL A 617 19.82 7.80 -18.06
C VAL A 617 19.54 6.64 -19.01
N SER A 618 20.48 6.29 -19.89
CA SER A 618 20.35 5.20 -20.88
C SER A 618 20.16 3.82 -20.24
N PHE A 619 20.54 3.68 -18.96
CA PHE A 619 20.22 2.51 -18.14
C PHE A 619 18.71 2.23 -18.12
N PHE A 620 17.91 3.30 -18.04
CA PHE A 620 16.46 3.22 -18.04
C PHE A 620 15.91 3.16 -19.47
N LYS A 621 15.44 1.98 -19.86
CA LYS A 621 14.80 1.72 -21.16
C LYS A 621 13.32 2.11 -21.11
N LEU A 622 13.01 3.23 -21.75
CA LEU A 622 11.64 3.75 -21.92
C LEU A 622 10.92 3.16 -23.13
N ASP A 623 11.65 2.55 -24.07
CA ASP A 623 11.07 2.07 -25.31
C ASP A 623 10.85 0.56 -25.35
N LYS A 624 9.84 0.18 -26.11
CA LYS A 624 9.66 -1.18 -26.60
C LYS A 624 10.88 -1.49 -27.48
N LYS A 625 11.71 -2.47 -27.10
CA LYS A 625 12.76 -3.01 -27.99
C LYS A 625 12.11 -3.31 -29.35
N GLY A 626 12.33 -2.44 -30.35
CA GLY A 626 11.79 -2.63 -31.70
C GLY A 626 11.51 -1.38 -32.57
N GLU A 627 11.26 -0.19 -32.02
CA GLU A 627 10.80 0.95 -32.85
C GLU A 627 11.81 2.09 -33.06
N VAL A 628 12.98 2.04 -32.41
CA VAL A 628 13.97 3.13 -32.45
C VAL A 628 14.87 3.11 -33.71
N SER A 629 14.89 2.03 -34.50
CA SER A 629 15.74 1.99 -35.71
C SER A 629 15.35 3.07 -36.72
N TYR A 630 14.05 3.30 -36.92
CA TYR A 630 13.59 4.11 -38.05
C TYR A 630 13.67 5.62 -37.83
N GLN A 631 13.46 6.10 -36.59
CA GLN A 631 13.55 7.53 -36.26
C GLN A 631 15.01 7.96 -36.03
N ARG A 632 15.83 7.08 -35.43
CA ARG A 632 17.26 7.35 -35.23
C ARG A 632 18.02 7.34 -36.54
N GLU A 633 17.72 6.42 -37.46
CA GLU A 633 18.28 6.43 -38.82
C GLU A 633 17.85 7.69 -39.60
N ARG A 634 16.61 8.18 -39.43
CA ARG A 634 16.17 9.43 -40.06
C ARG A 634 16.86 10.67 -39.51
N ILE A 635 17.03 10.76 -38.19
CA ILE A 635 17.70 11.91 -37.57
C ILE A 635 19.20 11.87 -37.87
N VAL A 636 19.84 10.70 -37.83
CA VAL A 636 21.25 10.53 -38.23
C VAL A 636 21.42 10.87 -39.71
N SER A 637 20.52 10.42 -40.59
CA SER A 637 20.49 10.80 -42.01
C SER A 637 20.32 12.30 -42.22
N GLN A 638 19.48 12.97 -41.43
CA GLN A 638 19.28 14.42 -41.52
C GLN A 638 20.48 15.20 -40.99
N ILE A 639 21.14 14.72 -39.92
CA ILE A 639 22.37 15.31 -39.39
C ILE A 639 23.53 15.10 -40.36
N GLU A 640 23.64 13.94 -41.01
CA GLU A 640 24.65 13.69 -42.06
C GLU A 640 24.40 14.55 -43.31
N GLN A 641 23.14 14.77 -43.70
CA GLN A 641 22.79 15.72 -44.76
C GLN A 641 23.12 17.18 -44.38
N LEU A 642 22.85 17.58 -43.13
CA LEU A 642 23.19 18.91 -42.61
C LEU A 642 24.70 19.14 -42.49
N LYS A 643 25.47 18.11 -42.09
CA LYS A 643 26.94 18.16 -42.07
C LYS A 643 27.52 18.26 -43.49
N ALA A 644 26.98 17.53 -44.45
CA ALA A 644 27.42 17.62 -45.85
C ALA A 644 27.19 19.02 -46.45
N ILE A 645 26.09 19.70 -46.09
CA ILE A 645 25.81 21.07 -46.50
C ILE A 645 26.78 22.09 -45.85
N LEU A 646 27.25 21.81 -44.63
CA LEU A 646 28.22 22.66 -43.91
C LEU A 646 29.66 22.48 -44.40
N ASP A 647 30.05 21.26 -44.77
CA ASP A 647 31.37 20.99 -45.36
C ASP A 647 31.49 21.61 -46.78
N GLU A 648 30.38 21.77 -47.51
CA GLU A 648 30.37 22.49 -48.80
C GLU A 648 30.66 24.00 -48.61
N THR A 649 30.17 24.64 -47.54
CA THR A 649 30.46 26.06 -47.27
C THR A 649 31.90 26.36 -46.86
N ASP A 650 32.63 25.42 -46.25
CA ASP A 650 34.07 25.60 -45.98
C ASP A 650 34.91 25.50 -47.27
N SER A 651 34.41 24.78 -48.28
CA SER A 651 35.10 24.61 -49.58
C SER A 651 35.02 25.83 -50.51
N GLU A 652 34.04 26.73 -50.31
CA GLU A 652 33.92 27.98 -51.08
C GLU A 652 34.78 29.12 -50.52
N GLY A 653 35.19 29.06 -49.25
CA GLY A 653 36.08 30.04 -48.61
C GLY A 653 37.56 29.91 -49.02
N GLU A 654 38.03 28.71 -49.36
CA GLU A 654 39.46 28.47 -49.69
C GLU A 654 39.87 28.86 -51.11
N ASN A 655 38.93 29.12 -52.04
CA ASN A 655 39.28 29.51 -53.42
C ASN A 655 39.45 31.03 -53.66
N GLY A 656 39.28 31.86 -52.62
CA GLY A 656 39.43 33.32 -52.70
C GLY A 656 40.84 33.87 -52.43
N HIS A 657 41.76 33.06 -51.89
CA HIS A 657 43.06 33.53 -51.40
C HIS A 657 44.26 32.75 -51.94
N SER A 658 44.43 32.73 -53.26
CA SER A 658 45.75 32.44 -53.84
C SER A 658 45.93 33.06 -55.22
N LYS A 659 46.25 34.36 -55.27
CA LYS A 659 47.06 35.01 -56.32
C LYS A 659 47.25 36.50 -56.03
N ARG A 660 48.15 36.82 -55.10
CA ARG A 660 48.98 38.04 -55.13
C ARG A 660 50.10 37.94 -54.10
N LYS A 661 51.10 37.10 -54.41
CA LYS A 661 52.41 37.23 -53.78
C LYS A 661 53.15 38.39 -54.45
N VAL A 662 53.29 39.48 -53.71
CA VAL A 662 54.36 40.47 -53.92
C VAL A 662 55.69 39.74 -53.70
N LYS A 663 56.55 39.73 -54.73
CA LYS A 663 57.95 39.32 -54.60
C LYS A 663 58.81 40.58 -54.55
N ALA A 664 59.48 40.79 -53.42
CA ALA A 664 60.69 41.60 -53.33
C ALA A 664 61.89 40.75 -53.75
N GLY A 665 62.84 41.34 -54.50
CA GLY A 665 64.12 40.72 -54.82
C GLY A 665 64.86 41.29 -56.03
N GLU A 666 65.66 42.33 -55.76
CA GLU A 666 66.96 42.68 -56.37
C GLU A 666 67.12 43.26 -57.79
N LYS A 667 68.13 44.16 -57.82
CA LYS A 667 68.69 44.98 -58.89
C LYS A 667 69.20 44.18 -60.10
N GLN A 668 68.99 44.68 -61.31
CA GLN A 668 70.08 44.95 -62.27
C GLN A 668 69.62 45.83 -63.45
N GLU A 669 70.61 46.46 -64.07
CA GLU A 669 70.59 47.67 -64.89
C GLU A 669 69.97 47.56 -66.30
N ALA A 670 69.52 48.73 -66.77
CA ALA A 670 69.56 49.29 -68.13
C ALA A 670 69.08 48.45 -69.33
N THR A 671 68.08 48.94 -70.06
CA THR A 671 68.27 49.64 -71.36
C THR A 671 66.94 50.12 -71.95
N ASN A 672 67.04 51.20 -72.74
CA ASN A 672 65.99 51.95 -73.43
C ASN A 672 65.08 51.11 -74.34
N GLY A 673 63.82 51.54 -74.47
CA GLY A 673 62.92 51.10 -75.54
C GLY A 673 61.54 51.75 -75.47
N VAL A 674 61.41 52.93 -76.08
CA VAL A 674 60.13 53.61 -76.34
C VAL A 674 59.30 52.76 -77.31
N SER A 675 58.04 52.44 -76.97
CA SER A 675 56.95 52.53 -77.95
C SER A 675 55.57 52.53 -77.30
N SER A 676 54.76 53.45 -77.80
CA SER A 676 53.33 53.67 -77.59
C SER A 676 52.47 52.43 -77.82
N ASN A 677 51.41 52.26 -77.03
CA ASN A 677 50.07 52.25 -77.62
C ASN A 677 48.96 52.54 -76.61
N SER A 678 47.98 53.28 -77.11
CA SER A 678 46.74 53.73 -76.47
C SER A 678 45.76 52.60 -76.17
N ASN A 679 45.09 52.64 -75.01
CA ASN A 679 43.63 52.56 -74.98
C ASN A 679 43.03 52.98 -73.62
N ARG A 680 42.01 53.83 -73.70
CA ARG A 680 41.16 54.32 -72.61
C ARG A 680 40.32 53.17 -72.00
N PRO A 681 39.95 53.26 -70.71
CA PRO A 681 39.12 52.26 -70.05
C PRO A 681 37.62 52.44 -70.35
N GLN A 682 36.90 51.33 -70.55
CA GLN A 682 35.43 51.28 -70.52
C GLN A 682 34.96 50.86 -69.12
N SER A 683 33.99 51.59 -68.61
CA SER A 683 33.31 51.40 -67.31
C SER A 683 32.53 50.07 -67.25
N PRO A 684 32.47 49.36 -66.12
CA PRO A 684 31.57 48.22 -65.96
C PRO A 684 30.14 48.67 -65.60
N LYS A 685 29.17 48.03 -66.25
CA LYS A 685 27.73 48.20 -66.09
C LYS A 685 27.26 47.73 -64.72
N HIS A 686 26.49 48.56 -64.01
CA HIS A 686 25.64 48.13 -62.91
C HIS A 686 24.48 47.28 -63.43
N ASN A 687 24.34 46.05 -62.93
CA ASN A 687 23.12 45.25 -63.04
C ASN A 687 22.35 45.39 -61.72
N VAL A 688 21.32 46.23 -61.74
CA VAL A 688 20.26 46.25 -60.72
C VAL A 688 19.31 45.10 -61.06
N LYS A 689 19.21 44.09 -60.20
CA LYS A 689 18.13 43.10 -60.26
C LYS A 689 16.99 43.59 -59.38
N THR A 690 15.93 44.05 -60.03
CA THR A 690 14.59 44.23 -59.47
C THR A 690 14.00 42.85 -59.17
N ILE A 691 13.52 42.62 -57.95
CA ILE A 691 12.72 41.44 -57.59
C ILE A 691 11.25 41.88 -57.53
N GLN A 692 10.43 41.26 -58.38
CA GLN A 692 8.97 41.32 -58.31
C GLN A 692 8.49 40.42 -57.18
N VAL A 693 7.53 40.91 -56.40
CA VAL A 693 6.80 40.16 -55.37
C VAL A 693 5.58 39.55 -56.06
N GLU A 694 5.49 38.21 -56.06
CA GLU A 694 4.25 37.48 -56.32
C GLU A 694 3.65 37.05 -54.98
N ASP A 695 2.38 37.37 -54.80
CA ASP A 695 1.50 36.84 -53.78
C ASP A 695 1.17 35.37 -54.09
N ASP A 696 1.24 34.47 -53.09
CA ASP A 696 0.17 33.51 -52.78
C ASP A 696 0.55 32.54 -51.63
N ASP A 697 -0.45 32.33 -50.76
CA ASP A 697 -0.77 31.17 -49.92
C ASP A 697 0.15 30.72 -48.75
N MET A 698 -0.26 31.11 -47.53
CA MET A 698 0.02 30.40 -46.27
C MET A 698 -1.28 29.81 -45.68
N PRO A 699 -1.30 28.54 -45.22
CA PRO A 699 -2.39 28.03 -44.40
C PRO A 699 -2.16 28.35 -42.91
N GLY A 700 -3.25 28.74 -42.25
CA GLY A 700 -3.26 29.32 -40.89
C GLY A 700 -2.81 28.42 -39.74
N GLY A 701 -2.11 29.03 -38.79
CA GLY A 701 -1.93 28.54 -37.42
C GLY A 701 -3.00 29.09 -36.47
N PRO A 702 -3.22 28.47 -35.30
CA PRO A 702 -4.33 28.80 -34.41
C PRO A 702 -4.08 30.12 -33.68
N SER A 703 -5.12 30.95 -33.65
CA SER A 703 -5.23 32.17 -32.87
C SER A 703 -5.28 31.87 -31.37
N ILE A 704 -4.39 32.51 -30.61
CA ILE A 704 -4.43 32.57 -29.15
C ILE A 704 -5.39 33.70 -28.77
N GLN A 705 -6.50 33.35 -28.14
CA GLN A 705 -7.37 34.30 -27.43
C GLN A 705 -6.66 34.77 -26.15
N LEU A 706 -6.55 36.09 -25.98
CA LEU A 706 -6.23 36.72 -24.71
C LEU A 706 -7.53 36.79 -23.90
N ASP A 707 -7.61 36.01 -22.83
CA ASP A 707 -8.64 36.16 -21.81
C ASP A 707 -8.28 37.34 -20.89
N ASP A 708 -9.25 38.22 -20.70
CA ASP A 708 -9.23 39.34 -19.76
C ASP A 708 -9.02 38.83 -18.33
N TYR A 709 -8.00 39.36 -17.64
CA TYR A 709 -7.80 39.14 -16.22
C TYR A 709 -8.41 40.31 -15.43
N ASP A 710 -9.48 39.98 -14.71
CA ASP A 710 -10.11 40.78 -13.66
C ASP A 710 -9.06 41.24 -12.63
N SER A 711 -9.03 42.55 -12.39
CA SER A 711 -8.33 43.16 -11.27
C SER A 711 -9.34 43.47 -10.18
N ASP A 712 -9.39 42.64 -9.13
CA ASP A 712 -9.78 43.04 -7.78
C ASP A 712 -9.53 41.87 -6.81
N GLU A 713 -8.59 42.06 -5.89
CA GLU A 713 -8.78 41.81 -4.45
C GLU A 713 -7.49 42.13 -3.69
N GLY A 714 -7.60 43.09 -2.78
CA GLY A 714 -6.50 43.52 -1.92
C GLY A 714 -6.19 42.51 -0.81
N PHE A 715 -4.92 42.40 -0.46
CA PHE A 715 -4.50 41.77 0.79
C PHE A 715 -3.56 42.68 1.57
N ASN A 716 -4.04 43.05 2.75
CA ASN A 716 -3.43 43.92 3.73
C ASN A 716 -2.64 43.05 4.72
N GLY A 717 -1.33 43.28 4.85
CA GLY A 717 -0.45 42.49 5.72
C GLY A 717 0.61 43.36 6.39
N LYS A 718 0.28 43.83 7.60
CA LYS A 718 1.13 44.65 8.49
C LYS A 718 2.43 43.93 8.86
N PHE A 719 3.54 44.65 8.70
CA PHE A 719 4.80 44.43 9.40
C PHE A 719 4.70 45.01 10.82
N THR A 720 5.12 44.26 11.83
CA THR A 720 5.44 44.80 13.15
C THR A 720 6.82 44.32 13.58
N ASP A 721 7.69 45.28 13.80
CA ASP A 721 8.98 45.17 14.48
C ASP A 721 8.82 44.64 15.90
N TYR A 722 9.82 43.88 16.37
CA TYR A 722 10.14 43.77 17.78
C TYR A 722 11.67 43.74 17.94
N ASP A 723 12.16 44.84 18.52
CA ASP A 723 13.49 45.03 19.07
C ASP A 723 13.39 44.95 20.60
N GLY A 724 14.49 44.63 21.29
CA GLY A 724 14.67 45.01 22.69
C GLY A 724 14.68 43.91 23.77
N THR A 725 15.88 43.35 23.99
CA THR A 725 16.66 43.37 25.26
C THR A 725 16.16 42.73 26.57
N ASP A 726 17.12 41.99 27.14
CA ASP A 726 17.59 41.96 28.55
C ASP A 726 17.14 40.88 29.55
N SER A 727 18.12 40.02 29.85
CA SER A 727 18.77 39.85 31.18
C SER A 727 18.47 38.61 32.05
N ASN A 728 19.58 38.07 32.59
CA ASN A 728 19.77 37.14 33.73
C ASN A 728 19.41 35.66 33.49
N GLY A 729 20.22 34.65 33.79
CA GLY A 729 21.48 34.52 34.52
C GLY A 729 21.57 33.07 35.06
N GLU A 730 22.78 32.46 35.04
CA GLU A 730 23.22 31.29 35.85
C GLU A 730 22.48 29.93 35.62
N GLU A 731 23.06 28.72 35.62
CA GLU A 731 24.35 28.15 35.98
C GLU A 731 24.41 26.66 35.51
N SER A 732 25.63 26.11 35.30
CA SER A 732 26.01 24.66 35.39
C SER A 732 25.54 23.69 34.26
N ALA A 733 26.28 22.68 33.78
CA ALA A 733 27.64 22.19 33.96
C ALA A 733 28.02 21.17 32.84
N LYS A 734 29.21 21.36 32.25
CA LYS A 734 30.28 20.42 31.81
C LYS A 734 30.08 19.19 30.88
N PRO A 735 31.18 18.75 30.20
CA PRO A 735 31.19 17.78 29.09
C PRO A 735 32.00 16.48 29.37
N GLY A 736 32.05 15.57 28.38
CA GLY A 736 33.08 14.53 28.24
C GLY A 736 32.73 13.62 27.05
N LYS A 737 33.56 13.38 26.04
CA LYS A 737 34.99 13.54 25.78
C LYS A 737 35.21 13.96 24.33
#